data_AF-A0A836HH00-F1
#
_entry.id   AF-A0A836HH00-F1
#
_cell.length_a   1.000
_cell.length_b   1.000
_cell.length_c   1.000
_cell.angle_alpha   90.00
_cell.angle_beta   90.00
_cell.angle_gamma   90.00
#
_symmetry.space_group_name_H-M   'P 1'
#
loop_
_entity.id
_entity.type
_entity.pdbx_description
1 polymer ?
#
loop_
_entity_poly.entity_id
_entity_poly.type
_entity_poly.pdbx_seq_one_letter_code
_entity_poly.pdbx_strand_id
1 'polypeptide(L)'
;MHRTNAFVIPLQDADPSLFGSPMDRSSVKGGVATANRQRANPCRQGAATGSSHPQDHQYCLARDSYVDPSTAAAASPPLLSGEPLSRALGPAGQPYMSEASLDLQRTLLQQQLQQAHREMERLRAELQETNARLADTRQQLSEQKSACTSLTHRYSTTVEKLTSTESDMKALEGQLVRERNQRHELQKEREEQRLALREAEWAQERLQRRLLQLEASKGLDPKEVQRRLEDRAHFIPTVEVRRMQTEMHNTHQALVDRLLTSLASLTASNEESQTNFFVARSSVLSAATDVDARLRRAEAALDDVDKQWTEYRDGAERETHEFLQAVMSENKDLWQQLTLLQGEHAVLVSEMKLRATQGGSVPMEEHAYVQRQLELMTERLGKAQELVESQTVLARAHEAEMTELLEANGSMQRQLEEMEQQCAQHEQKIGQKTAALTEADAALRDAASQIEELQGVLREERQRAEAVVAEMKATQRTMQDEYDARVRELEHDCEVADDTATRLQHTLEETTAKLDIVERNLQARSKEYETHKLQTAAEHAAAEARQRDDLQRVRAVMEEELASLRAQVDGAQRAAREAVRESEEAAARENAAVMEHRTAQNDLTHLQEELQRLRGQHKEAVEQRQRAQAEVEHLRAASGEGSTLVQELQRRCSALDKEKAELSTALTSEKARQEQRYTALHADWTASEKALALVHEEVKTLRTRCTELEKARIAEDRQTQDKEQLMRENIRLHEQYQLIQKECAGLREEVKALKQRAFGTAQWQKQMEDLQRRLRELPELRQAAEAARRDALTAKEETELLRRERDQLSKKLDAFLEDAKRQARREDDFERVCREASAAAQRIGGQLSSAKGNSARYHVFRNTNPTGRLSSAKERAAAATGAARRSSSPGPASLAAASAAQPTTTTPFAVTSPSRTTQSTQHRSPVPALTNTSAHSHDGGGVGADFDVAAVRSSKSSPSRPWR
;
A
#
# COMPACT_ATOMS: atom_id res chain seq x y z
N MET A 1 -2.59 11.50 -68.52
CA MET A 1 -3.33 12.61 -67.87
C MET A 1 -4.15 12.02 -66.73
N HIS A 2 -4.14 12.64 -65.55
CA HIS A 2 -5.29 12.73 -64.63
C HIS A 2 -4.98 13.84 -63.61
N ARG A 3 -6.02 14.55 -63.14
CA ARG A 3 -5.90 15.55 -62.06
C ARG A 3 -6.31 14.90 -60.74
N THR A 4 -5.52 15.07 -59.70
CA THR A 4 -5.93 14.87 -58.30
C THR A 4 -5.96 16.23 -57.61
N ASN A 5 -7.14 16.72 -57.27
CA ASN A 5 -7.30 18.01 -56.59
C ASN A 5 -6.89 17.85 -55.12
N ALA A 6 -5.88 18.60 -54.68
CA ALA A 6 -5.58 18.76 -53.26
C ALA A 6 -6.59 19.75 -52.65
N PHE A 7 -7.51 19.23 -51.82
CA PHE A 7 -8.33 20.08 -50.96
C PHE A 7 -7.57 20.34 -49.66
N VAL A 8 -7.15 21.60 -49.46
CA VAL A 8 -6.63 22.08 -48.18
C VAL A 8 -7.82 22.47 -47.31
N ILE A 9 -7.90 21.93 -46.09
CA ILE A 9 -8.87 22.33 -45.06
C ILE A 9 -8.05 22.92 -43.91
N PRO A 10 -8.30 24.18 -43.49
CA PRO A 10 -7.68 24.74 -42.30
C PRO A 10 -8.37 24.15 -41.05
N LEU A 11 -7.55 23.70 -40.09
CA LEU A 11 -7.96 23.44 -38.72
C LEU A 11 -7.18 24.40 -37.83
N GLN A 12 -7.91 25.14 -36.99
CA GLN A 12 -7.37 26.02 -35.96
C GLN A 12 -8.10 25.73 -34.64
N ASP A 13 -7.64 26.38 -33.57
CA ASP A 13 -8.22 26.40 -32.23
C ASP A 13 -8.14 25.09 -31.44
N ALA A 14 -6.91 24.79 -30.99
CA ALA A 14 -6.64 24.04 -29.78
C ALA A 14 -5.92 24.97 -28.77
N ASP A 15 -6.42 25.06 -27.53
CA ASP A 15 -6.11 26.14 -26.59
C ASP A 15 -4.93 25.78 -25.65
N PRO A 16 -3.78 26.50 -25.69
CA PRO A 16 -2.54 26.07 -25.04
C PRO A 16 -2.36 26.66 -23.62
N SER A 17 -3.21 26.26 -22.67
CA SER A 17 -3.20 26.77 -21.28
C SER A 17 -2.81 25.75 -20.20
N LEU A 18 -2.45 24.52 -20.56
CA LEU A 18 -2.26 23.38 -19.64
C LEU A 18 -0.82 22.89 -19.42
N PHE A 19 0.20 23.68 -19.78
CA PHE A 19 1.60 23.35 -19.48
C PHE A 19 2.32 24.48 -18.74
N GLY A 20 2.51 24.30 -17.44
CA GLY A 20 3.34 25.18 -16.61
C GLY A 20 4.83 24.92 -16.83
N SER A 21 5.59 25.98 -17.14
CA SER A 21 7.04 25.90 -17.32
C SER A 21 7.78 26.12 -15.99
N PRO A 22 8.53 25.14 -15.45
CA PRO A 22 9.47 25.39 -14.38
C PRO A 22 10.71 26.12 -14.95
N MET A 23 10.92 27.36 -14.52
CA MET A 23 12.22 28.01 -14.66
C MET A 23 13.07 27.69 -13.44
N ASP A 24 14.12 26.91 -13.62
CA ASP A 24 15.44 27.42 -13.25
C ASP A 24 16.59 26.78 -14.04
N ARG A 25 17.72 27.49 -14.17
CA ARG A 25 18.89 27.06 -14.94
C ARG A 25 20.13 26.93 -14.07
N SER A 26 20.56 25.71 -13.77
CA SER A 26 21.91 25.45 -13.27
C SER A 26 22.91 25.32 -14.43
N SER A 27 23.90 26.21 -14.50
CA SER A 27 25.06 26.08 -15.39
C SER A 27 26.36 26.29 -14.61
N VAL A 28 27.38 25.50 -14.91
CA VAL A 28 28.56 25.32 -14.04
C VAL A 28 29.74 26.16 -14.51
N LYS A 29 30.30 26.98 -13.59
CA LYS A 29 31.76 27.11 -13.36
C LYS A 29 32.06 27.82 -12.04
N GLY A 30 33.02 27.28 -11.29
CA GLY A 30 33.28 27.68 -9.90
C GLY A 30 34.28 28.83 -9.72
N GLY A 31 34.48 29.22 -8.45
CA GLY A 31 35.47 30.20 -8.01
C GLY A 31 35.50 30.26 -6.48
N VAL A 32 36.68 30.10 -5.86
CA VAL A 32 36.87 30.06 -4.40
C VAL A 32 37.03 31.46 -3.83
N ALA A 33 36.25 31.81 -2.79
CA ALA A 33 36.62 32.83 -1.80
C ALA A 33 35.80 32.69 -0.50
N THR A 34 36.44 32.87 0.66
CA THR A 34 35.83 32.85 1.99
C THR A 34 35.63 34.26 2.55
N ALA A 35 34.43 34.62 3.02
CA ALA A 35 34.24 35.83 3.84
C ALA A 35 33.02 35.78 4.79
N ASN A 36 33.28 35.30 6.02
CA ASN A 36 32.50 35.49 7.25
C ASN A 36 31.84 36.89 7.41
N ARG A 37 30.53 36.95 7.69
CA ARG A 37 29.97 37.93 8.64
C ARG A 37 28.66 37.47 9.29
N GLN A 38 28.26 38.16 10.37
CA GLN A 38 27.37 37.64 11.42
C GLN A 38 26.06 38.46 11.60
N ARG A 39 25.03 37.77 12.12
CA ARG A 39 23.97 38.24 13.04
C ARG A 39 23.30 39.62 12.81
N ALA A 40 21.98 39.59 12.65
CA ALA A 40 21.05 40.38 13.47
C ALA A 40 19.69 39.65 13.62
N ASN A 41 19.10 39.69 14.82
CA ASN A 41 17.72 39.30 15.17
C ASN A 41 17.12 40.47 15.96
N PRO A 42 15.80 40.76 15.85
CA PRO A 42 14.78 40.17 16.73
C PRO A 42 13.59 39.56 15.92
N CYS A 43 12.83 38.56 16.38
CA CYS A 43 11.81 38.54 17.46
C CYS A 43 10.67 39.58 17.24
N ARG A 44 9.37 39.28 17.43
CA ARG A 44 8.68 38.16 18.13
C ARG A 44 7.19 38.07 17.69
N GLN A 45 6.52 36.93 17.98
CA GLN A 45 5.04 36.70 17.94
C GLN A 45 4.35 36.71 16.54
N GLY A 46 3.27 35.96 16.29
CA GLY A 46 2.71 34.82 17.04
C GLY A 46 1.18 34.67 16.99
N ALA A 47 0.68 33.63 16.30
CA ALA A 47 -0.75 33.23 16.10
C ALA A 47 -1.64 34.26 15.35
N ALA A 48 -2.53 33.95 14.39
CA ALA A 48 -3.28 32.75 13.96
C ALA A 48 -4.70 32.59 14.57
N THR A 49 -5.68 32.31 13.69
CA THR A 49 -7.15 32.22 13.92
C THR A 49 -7.84 33.53 14.34
N GLY A 50 -9.11 33.78 13.98
CA GLY A 50 -9.99 33.06 13.04
C GLY A 50 -11.47 33.44 13.19
N SER A 51 -12.28 33.12 12.17
CA SER A 51 -13.75 33.30 12.09
C SER A 51 -14.29 34.73 12.03
N SER A 52 -15.16 34.98 11.05
CA SER A 52 -15.91 36.24 10.91
C SER A 52 -17.25 36.02 10.20
N HIS A 53 -18.35 35.95 10.96
CA HIS A 53 -19.69 36.24 10.45
C HIS A 53 -20.60 36.83 11.54
N PRO A 54 -21.44 37.83 11.21
CA PRO A 54 -22.34 38.49 12.17
C PRO A 54 -23.78 37.95 12.09
N GLN A 55 -24.58 38.19 13.14
CA GLN A 55 -26.04 38.36 12.99
C GLN A 55 -26.65 39.16 14.17
N ASP A 56 -27.88 39.63 13.96
CA ASP A 56 -28.50 40.77 14.65
C ASP A 56 -29.21 40.50 15.99
N HIS A 57 -29.40 41.61 16.72
CA HIS A 57 -30.60 42.09 17.45
C HIS A 57 -30.23 42.73 18.82
N GLN A 58 -30.44 44.04 19.04
CA GLN A 58 -31.71 44.70 19.44
C GLN A 58 -32.28 44.11 20.76
N TYR A 59 -32.42 44.83 21.89
CA TYR A 59 -33.01 46.17 22.08
C TYR A 59 -32.82 46.74 23.52
N CYS A 60 -33.01 48.06 23.67
CA CYS A 60 -33.50 48.83 24.85
C CYS A 60 -32.97 48.61 26.29
N LEU A 61 -32.42 49.70 26.86
CA LEU A 61 -33.01 50.55 27.94
C LEU A 61 -32.08 51.80 28.12
N ALA A 62 -32.54 53.05 27.91
CA ALA A 62 -33.12 53.99 28.91
C ALA A 62 -32.10 54.71 29.84
N ARG A 63 -32.26 55.98 30.28
CA ARG A 63 -33.14 57.11 29.87
C ARG A 63 -32.76 58.42 30.62
N ASP A 64 -32.95 59.59 29.96
CA ASP A 64 -33.11 60.99 30.43
C ASP A 64 -32.10 61.76 31.34
N SER A 65 -32.06 63.07 31.05
CA SER A 65 -31.92 64.25 31.96
C SER A 65 -30.59 64.62 32.66
N TYR A 66 -30.01 65.73 32.19
CA TYR A 66 -29.98 67.05 32.88
C TYR A 66 -29.80 67.09 34.42
N VAL A 67 -28.78 67.82 34.89
CA VAL A 67 -28.89 69.00 35.80
C VAL A 67 -27.49 69.55 36.13
N ASP A 68 -27.35 70.87 36.05
CA ASP A 68 -26.23 71.67 36.61
C ASP A 68 -26.74 72.26 37.94
N PRO A 69 -26.00 72.19 39.08
CA PRO A 69 -25.34 73.42 39.53
C PRO A 69 -24.13 73.27 40.48
N SER A 70 -23.54 74.43 40.82
CA SER A 70 -22.83 74.76 42.08
C SER A 70 -23.56 74.22 43.35
N THR A 71 -22.96 74.08 44.54
CA THR A 71 -22.11 75.06 45.26
C THR A 71 -21.48 74.49 46.54
N ALA A 72 -20.35 75.07 46.98
CA ALA A 72 -19.81 75.08 48.37
C ALA A 72 -19.22 73.73 48.91
N ALA A 73 -18.39 73.72 49.99
CA ALA A 73 -18.01 74.78 50.93
C ALA A 73 -16.59 74.62 51.54
N ALA A 74 -16.10 75.70 52.16
CA ALA A 74 -14.99 75.78 53.15
C ALA A 74 -13.54 75.51 52.65
N ALA A 75 -12.49 76.09 53.26
CA ALA A 75 -12.45 76.89 54.49
C ALA A 75 -11.84 78.30 54.32
N SER A 76 -12.35 79.24 55.12
CA SER A 76 -11.93 80.66 55.24
C SER A 76 -10.86 80.83 56.35
N PRO A 77 -10.25 82.01 56.61
CA PRO A 77 -10.98 83.21 57.08
C PRO A 77 -10.48 84.60 56.58
N PRO A 78 -11.37 85.60 56.48
CA PRO A 78 -11.05 87.03 56.56
C PRO A 78 -11.44 87.63 57.93
N LEU A 79 -10.95 88.84 58.28
CA LEU A 79 -11.70 89.93 58.96
C LEU A 79 -10.81 91.13 59.35
N LEU A 80 -11.36 92.36 59.20
CA LEU A 80 -10.96 93.64 59.83
C LEU A 80 -9.55 94.20 59.49
N SER A 81 -9.27 95.51 59.45
CA SER A 81 -10.06 96.77 59.54
C SER A 81 -9.49 97.76 58.47
N GLY A 82 -9.99 98.96 58.18
CA GLY A 82 -10.98 99.84 58.81
C GLY A 82 -10.37 101.20 59.19
N GLU A 83 -10.48 102.18 58.28
CA GLU A 83 -10.58 103.64 58.55
C GLU A 83 -9.35 104.42 59.16
N PRO A 84 -9.38 105.77 59.33
CA PRO A 84 -9.48 106.75 58.23
C PRO A 84 -8.65 108.09 58.39
N LEU A 85 -8.66 108.92 57.33
CA LEU A 85 -8.68 110.41 57.31
C LEU A 85 -7.61 111.33 57.98
N SER A 86 -7.11 112.28 57.16
CA SER A 86 -6.95 113.75 57.43
C SER A 86 -5.89 114.38 58.37
N ARG A 87 -4.85 114.97 57.72
CA ARG A 87 -4.53 116.44 57.66
C ARG A 87 -4.52 117.33 58.94
N ALA A 88 -3.33 117.84 59.33
CA ALA A 88 -3.14 119.14 60.02
C ALA A 88 -1.67 119.68 59.92
N LEU A 89 -1.44 120.97 60.27
CA LEU A 89 -0.11 121.58 60.53
C LEU A 89 0.10 121.69 62.06
N GLY A 90 1.31 121.56 62.64
CA GLY A 90 2.39 122.56 62.74
C GLY A 90 2.73 122.82 64.24
N PRO A 91 3.66 123.71 64.67
CA PRO A 91 4.61 124.57 63.93
C PRO A 91 6.08 124.49 64.52
N ALA A 92 6.86 125.56 64.32
CA ALA A 92 8.24 125.83 64.79
C ALA A 92 9.39 125.06 64.07
N GLY A 93 10.52 125.68 63.70
CA GLY A 93 11.05 127.02 64.01
C GLY A 93 11.42 127.90 62.79
N GLN A 94 12.02 129.06 63.10
CA GLN A 94 12.36 130.19 62.22
C GLN A 94 13.53 129.91 61.23
N PRO A 95 13.75 130.72 60.14
CA PRO A 95 13.49 132.17 60.07
C PRO A 95 12.77 132.76 58.84
N TYR A 96 12.11 133.90 59.11
CA TYR A 96 11.91 135.08 58.24
C TYR A 96 12.06 134.92 56.71
N MET A 97 10.93 134.92 55.98
CA MET A 97 10.72 135.71 54.75
C MET A 97 9.22 135.76 54.35
N SER A 98 8.89 136.64 53.40
CA SER A 98 7.52 137.03 53.03
C SER A 98 6.65 135.90 52.43
N GLU A 99 5.33 136.01 52.65
CA GLU A 99 4.28 135.01 52.41
C GLU A 99 4.16 134.54 50.96
N ALA A 100 4.51 135.40 49.98
CA ALA A 100 4.39 135.12 48.55
C ALA A 100 5.21 133.91 48.03
N SER A 101 6.13 133.38 48.84
CA SER A 101 6.99 132.25 48.48
C SER A 101 6.37 130.86 48.74
N LEU A 102 5.51 130.74 49.77
CA LEU A 102 5.00 129.45 50.22
C LEU A 102 3.89 128.89 49.31
N ASP A 103 2.97 129.73 48.86
CA ASP A 103 1.89 129.29 47.97
C ASP A 103 2.42 128.91 46.57
N LEU A 104 3.53 129.50 46.12
CA LEU A 104 4.20 129.07 44.88
C LEU A 104 4.79 127.67 45.01
N GLN A 105 5.52 127.36 46.10
CA GLN A 105 6.00 125.99 46.34
C GLN A 105 4.85 124.98 46.49
N ARG A 106 3.78 125.37 47.19
CA ARG A 106 2.63 124.50 47.47
C ARG A 106 1.84 124.17 46.21
N THR A 107 1.59 125.17 45.35
CA THR A 107 0.92 124.95 44.06
C THR A 107 1.79 124.15 43.10
N LEU A 108 3.11 124.38 43.05
CA LEU A 108 4.02 123.67 42.16
C LEU A 108 4.16 122.18 42.56
N LEU A 109 4.29 121.87 43.86
CA LEU A 109 4.26 120.48 44.35
C LEU A 109 2.90 119.80 44.12
N GLN A 110 1.78 120.53 44.30
CA GLN A 110 0.45 119.99 44.04
C GLN A 110 0.21 119.74 42.54
N GLN A 111 0.76 120.60 41.66
CA GLN A 111 0.76 120.41 40.21
C GLN A 111 1.61 119.19 39.80
N GLN A 112 2.82 119.05 40.35
CA GLN A 112 3.67 117.88 40.10
C GLN A 112 3.04 116.57 40.57
N LEU A 113 2.42 116.54 41.76
CA LEU A 113 1.69 115.35 42.23
C LEU A 113 0.48 115.02 41.35
N GLN A 114 -0.31 116.01 40.93
CA GLN A 114 -1.41 115.77 39.99
C GLN A 114 -0.93 115.33 38.61
N GLN A 115 0.21 115.84 38.13
CA GLN A 115 0.79 115.45 36.86
C GLN A 115 1.33 114.01 36.91
N ALA A 116 2.12 113.66 37.94
CA ALA A 116 2.60 112.31 38.17
C ALA A 116 1.46 111.30 38.38
N HIS A 117 0.34 111.69 38.99
CA HIS A 117 -0.85 110.84 39.10
C HIS A 117 -1.47 110.58 37.71
N ARG A 118 -1.71 111.63 36.91
CA ARG A 118 -2.24 111.51 35.54
C ARG A 118 -1.31 110.72 34.61
N GLU A 119 0.01 110.83 34.80
CA GLU A 119 1.01 110.06 34.05
C GLU A 119 1.04 108.59 34.50
N MET A 120 0.90 108.29 35.79
CA MET A 120 0.73 106.92 36.29
C MET A 120 -0.60 106.29 35.83
N GLU A 121 -1.69 107.07 35.79
CA GLU A 121 -2.99 106.63 35.28
C GLU A 121 -2.94 106.35 33.77
N ARG A 122 -2.26 107.21 32.99
CA ARG A 122 -1.98 106.95 31.57
C ARG A 122 -1.16 105.69 31.36
N LEU A 123 -0.04 105.55 32.07
CA LEU A 123 0.80 104.34 31.96
C LEU A 123 0.06 103.07 32.41
N ARG A 124 -0.87 103.17 33.38
CA ARG A 124 -1.78 102.06 33.73
C ARG A 124 -2.78 101.77 32.62
N ALA A 125 -3.39 102.77 32.01
CA ALA A 125 -4.30 102.60 30.89
C ALA A 125 -3.59 102.00 29.67
N GLU A 126 -2.39 102.46 29.35
CA GLU A 126 -1.54 101.94 28.28
C GLU A 126 -1.07 100.50 28.57
N LEU A 127 -0.74 100.15 29.82
CA LEU A 127 -0.43 98.77 30.24
C LEU A 127 -1.66 97.85 30.27
N GLN A 128 -2.85 98.38 30.54
CA GLN A 128 -4.11 97.64 30.45
C GLN A 128 -4.51 97.42 28.98
N GLU A 129 -4.37 98.43 28.13
CA GLU A 129 -4.68 98.36 26.70
C GLU A 129 -3.68 97.45 25.97
N THR A 130 -2.38 97.51 26.28
CA THR A 130 -1.40 96.58 25.72
C THR A 130 -1.58 95.16 26.24
N ASN A 131 -2.00 94.95 27.49
CA ASN A 131 -2.43 93.61 27.95
C ASN A 131 -3.71 93.13 27.26
N ALA A 132 -4.69 93.99 27.02
CA ALA A 132 -5.90 93.64 26.27
C ALA A 132 -5.54 93.21 24.85
N ARG A 133 -4.77 94.03 24.12
CA ARG A 133 -4.25 93.70 22.78
C ARG A 133 -3.39 92.42 22.77
N LEU A 134 -2.66 92.12 23.85
CA LEU A 134 -1.93 90.85 24.03
C LEU A 134 -2.83 89.66 24.38
N ALA A 135 -3.98 89.88 25.03
CA ALA A 135 -5.00 88.86 25.24
C ALA A 135 -5.73 88.57 23.91
N ASP A 136 -6.17 89.60 23.20
CA ASP A 136 -6.82 89.52 21.89
C ASP A 136 -5.95 88.78 20.88
N THR A 137 -4.68 89.14 20.75
CA THR A 137 -3.75 88.45 19.84
C THR A 137 -3.43 87.02 20.27
N ARG A 138 -3.40 86.72 21.58
CA ARG A 138 -3.29 85.32 22.08
C ARG A 138 -4.55 84.51 21.77
N GLN A 139 -5.74 85.11 21.89
CA GLN A 139 -7.00 84.49 21.54
C GLN A 139 -7.07 84.24 20.03
N GLN A 140 -6.78 85.24 19.18
CA GLN A 140 -6.73 85.06 17.72
C GLN A 140 -5.73 83.97 17.31
N LEU A 141 -4.58 83.86 17.99
CA LEU A 141 -3.59 82.81 17.71
C LEU A 141 -4.04 81.43 18.22
N SER A 142 -4.84 81.34 19.29
CA SER A 142 -5.46 80.08 19.72
C SER A 142 -6.62 79.66 18.81
N GLU A 143 -7.43 80.62 18.34
CA GLU A 143 -8.48 80.44 17.34
C GLU A 143 -7.88 79.98 16.01
N GLN A 144 -6.83 80.63 15.50
CA GLN A 144 -6.08 80.18 14.31
C GLN A 144 -5.50 78.77 14.50
N LYS A 145 -4.96 78.42 15.67
CA LYS A 145 -4.51 77.05 15.96
C LYS A 145 -5.67 76.05 15.92
N SER A 146 -6.82 76.37 16.50
CA SER A 146 -8.01 75.51 16.47
C SER A 146 -8.61 75.38 15.06
N ALA A 147 -8.56 76.44 14.27
CA ALA A 147 -8.95 76.45 12.86
C ALA A 147 -7.99 75.59 12.03
N CYS A 148 -6.68 75.70 12.23
CA CYS A 148 -5.68 74.87 11.57
C CYS A 148 -5.78 73.39 11.96
N THR A 149 -6.00 73.03 13.24
CA THR A 149 -6.19 71.61 13.61
C THR A 149 -7.52 71.06 13.07
N SER A 150 -8.60 71.84 13.13
CA SER A 150 -9.89 71.51 12.49
C SER A 150 -9.72 71.30 10.98
N LEU A 151 -8.96 72.15 10.31
CA LEU A 151 -8.63 72.04 8.89
C LEU A 151 -7.79 70.78 8.59
N THR A 152 -6.77 70.49 9.40
CA THR A 152 -5.95 69.28 9.27
C THR A 152 -6.78 68.01 9.49
N HIS A 153 -7.68 67.97 10.47
CA HIS A 153 -8.59 66.83 10.67
C HIS A 153 -9.61 66.68 9.51
N ARG A 154 -10.11 67.80 8.96
CA ARG A 154 -10.93 67.78 7.73
C ARG A 154 -10.14 67.22 6.55
N TYR A 155 -8.90 67.66 6.33
CA TYR A 155 -8.05 67.12 5.27
C TYR A 155 -7.72 65.64 5.49
N SER A 156 -7.36 65.23 6.71
CA SER A 156 -7.12 63.81 7.07
C SER A 156 -8.36 62.96 6.73
N THR A 157 -9.53 63.33 7.25
CA THR A 157 -10.78 62.59 6.97
C THR A 157 -11.22 62.64 5.50
N THR A 158 -10.84 63.66 4.72
CA THR A 158 -11.04 63.62 3.26
C THR A 158 -10.03 62.73 2.54
N VAL A 159 -8.77 62.65 3.00
CA VAL A 159 -7.76 61.74 2.43
C VAL A 159 -8.10 60.30 2.79
N GLU A 160 -8.52 60.01 4.02
CA GLU A 160 -9.02 58.70 4.47
C GLU A 160 -10.25 58.24 3.66
N LYS A 161 -11.17 59.15 3.35
CA LYS A 161 -12.31 58.85 2.46
C LYS A 161 -11.90 58.68 1.01
N LEU A 162 -10.93 59.46 0.52
CA LEU A 162 -10.42 59.29 -0.84
C LEU A 162 -9.71 57.94 -0.98
N THR A 163 -8.86 57.55 -0.03
CA THR A 163 -8.19 56.24 -0.06
C THR A 163 -9.14 55.07 0.18
N SER A 164 -10.21 55.25 0.98
CA SER A 164 -11.27 54.24 1.06
C SER A 164 -11.96 54.10 -0.31
N THR A 165 -12.42 55.20 -0.92
CA THR A 165 -13.04 55.15 -2.26
C THR A 165 -12.09 54.66 -3.35
N GLU A 166 -10.78 54.88 -3.24
CA GLU A 166 -9.77 54.31 -4.14
C GLU A 166 -9.66 52.79 -3.96
N SER A 167 -9.74 52.30 -2.72
CA SER A 167 -9.81 50.85 -2.44
C SER A 167 -11.13 50.22 -2.89
N ASP A 168 -12.25 50.94 -2.77
CA ASP A 168 -13.57 50.52 -3.27
C ASP A 168 -13.58 50.48 -4.80
N MET A 169 -13.03 51.50 -5.47
CA MET A 169 -12.87 51.49 -6.94
C MET A 169 -11.95 50.36 -7.40
N LYS A 170 -10.84 50.08 -6.71
CA LYS A 170 -9.98 48.93 -7.03
C LYS A 170 -10.68 47.59 -6.79
N ALA A 171 -11.57 47.50 -5.81
CA ALA A 171 -12.41 46.32 -5.60
C ALA A 171 -13.43 46.15 -6.73
N LEU A 172 -14.08 47.24 -7.17
CA LEU A 172 -15.01 47.27 -8.30
C LEU A 172 -14.31 46.96 -9.64
N GLU A 173 -13.12 47.51 -9.90
CA GLU A 173 -12.27 47.15 -11.05
C GLU A 173 -11.94 45.65 -11.03
N GLY A 174 -11.56 45.13 -9.85
CA GLY A 174 -11.31 43.70 -9.65
C GLY A 174 -12.54 42.82 -9.88
N GLN A 175 -13.74 43.27 -9.49
CA GLN A 175 -15.00 42.60 -9.79
C GLN A 175 -15.34 42.66 -11.30
N LEU A 176 -15.18 43.81 -11.93
CA LEU A 176 -15.48 44.03 -13.35
C LEU A 176 -14.52 43.23 -14.26
N VAL A 177 -13.27 43.03 -13.86
CA VAL A 177 -12.34 42.09 -14.51
C VAL A 177 -12.80 40.64 -14.35
N ARG A 178 -13.24 40.22 -13.15
CA ARG A 178 -13.81 38.87 -12.96
C ARG A 178 -15.05 38.64 -13.80
N GLU A 179 -15.98 39.60 -13.83
CA GLU A 179 -17.17 39.53 -14.68
C GLU A 179 -16.82 39.46 -16.17
N ARG A 180 -15.82 40.20 -16.65
CA ARG A 180 -15.35 40.10 -18.04
C ARG A 180 -14.78 38.72 -18.35
N ASN A 181 -13.98 38.16 -17.45
CA ASN A 181 -13.43 36.82 -17.60
C ASN A 181 -14.56 35.77 -17.62
N GLN A 182 -15.49 35.82 -16.67
CA GLN A 182 -16.68 34.96 -16.62
C GLN A 182 -17.55 35.07 -17.88
N ARG A 183 -17.73 36.28 -18.43
CA ARG A 183 -18.45 36.49 -19.70
C ARG A 183 -17.69 35.90 -20.90
N HIS A 184 -16.36 35.92 -20.90
CA HIS A 184 -15.54 35.26 -21.91
C HIS A 184 -15.57 33.73 -21.76
N GLU A 185 -15.54 33.20 -20.54
CA GLU A 185 -15.68 31.77 -20.24
C GLU A 185 -17.06 31.26 -20.70
N LEU A 186 -18.15 31.92 -20.30
CA LEU A 186 -19.51 31.61 -20.75
C LEU A 186 -19.71 31.80 -22.27
N GLN A 187 -18.95 32.69 -22.92
CA GLN A 187 -18.96 32.80 -24.38
C GLN A 187 -18.23 31.61 -25.02
N LYS A 188 -17.06 31.22 -24.49
CA LYS A 188 -16.30 30.05 -24.95
C LYS A 188 -17.12 28.77 -24.81
N GLU A 189 -17.77 28.54 -23.65
CA GLU A 189 -18.69 27.41 -23.46
C GLU A 189 -19.84 27.40 -24.49
N ARG A 190 -20.42 28.55 -24.81
CA ARG A 190 -21.47 28.67 -25.85
C ARG A 190 -20.93 28.40 -27.25
N GLU A 191 -19.67 28.71 -27.53
CA GLU A 191 -19.02 28.44 -28.81
C GLU A 191 -18.62 26.97 -28.93
N GLU A 192 -18.12 26.34 -27.86
CA GLU A 192 -17.92 24.89 -27.74
C GLU A 192 -19.24 24.12 -27.90
N GLN A 193 -20.33 24.55 -27.25
CA GLN A 193 -21.66 23.96 -27.43
C GLN A 193 -22.17 24.09 -28.87
N ARG A 194 -21.91 25.22 -29.56
CA ARG A 194 -22.24 25.40 -30.98
C ARG A 194 -21.41 24.51 -31.89
N LEU A 195 -20.14 24.26 -31.55
CA LEU A 195 -19.29 23.33 -32.29
C LEU A 195 -19.77 21.89 -32.09
N ALA A 196 -20.04 21.47 -30.84
CA ALA A 196 -20.59 20.15 -30.53
C ALA A 196 -21.95 19.89 -31.22
N LEU A 197 -22.82 20.90 -31.31
CA LEU A 197 -24.07 20.81 -32.08
C LEU A 197 -23.80 20.61 -33.58
N ARG A 198 -22.86 21.36 -34.18
CA ARG A 198 -22.48 21.17 -35.60
C ARG A 198 -21.84 19.82 -35.87
N GLU A 199 -21.06 19.29 -34.93
CA GLU A 199 -20.51 17.94 -35.04
C GLU A 199 -21.60 16.87 -34.93
N ALA A 200 -22.60 17.07 -34.06
CA ALA A 200 -23.77 16.20 -33.96
C ALA A 200 -24.64 16.26 -35.22
N GLU A 201 -24.88 17.45 -35.78
CA GLU A 201 -25.55 17.66 -37.07
C GLU A 201 -24.79 16.94 -38.21
N TRP A 202 -23.46 17.09 -38.28
CA TRP A 202 -22.65 16.43 -39.31
C TRP A 202 -22.56 14.90 -39.12
N ALA A 203 -22.59 14.42 -37.88
CA ALA A 203 -22.74 13.00 -37.57
C ALA A 203 -24.12 12.48 -37.97
N GLN A 204 -25.19 13.26 -37.74
CA GLN A 204 -26.54 12.96 -38.17
C GLN A 204 -26.65 12.93 -39.71
N GLU A 205 -26.09 13.91 -40.42
CA GLU A 205 -26.00 13.88 -41.89
C GLU A 205 -25.23 12.64 -42.38
N ARG A 206 -24.13 12.28 -41.71
CA ARG A 206 -23.31 11.11 -42.05
C ARG A 206 -24.07 9.81 -41.82
N LEU A 207 -24.90 9.74 -40.78
CA LEU A 207 -25.81 8.62 -40.52
C LEU A 207 -26.99 8.59 -41.49
N GLN A 208 -27.57 9.74 -41.87
CA GLN A 208 -28.60 9.85 -42.91
C GLN A 208 -28.07 9.44 -44.28
N ARG A 209 -26.87 9.89 -44.68
CA ARG A 209 -26.20 9.46 -45.91
C ARG A 209 -25.93 7.94 -45.91
N ARG A 210 -25.58 7.37 -44.75
CA ARG A 210 -25.44 5.91 -44.57
C ARG A 210 -26.78 5.18 -44.59
N LEU A 211 -27.85 5.73 -44.02
CA LEU A 211 -29.21 5.17 -44.09
C LEU A 211 -29.72 5.17 -45.53
N LEU A 212 -29.63 6.30 -46.24
CA LEU A 212 -29.96 6.40 -47.67
C LEU A 212 -29.14 5.42 -48.53
N GLN A 213 -27.86 5.17 -48.19
CA GLN A 213 -27.04 4.13 -48.85
C GLN A 213 -27.47 2.70 -48.48
N LEU A 214 -27.95 2.46 -47.26
CA LEU A 214 -28.49 1.17 -46.80
C LEU A 214 -29.91 0.89 -47.30
N GLU A 215 -30.69 1.93 -47.58
CA GLU A 215 -31.99 1.89 -48.24
C GLU A 215 -31.81 1.65 -49.75
N ALA A 216 -30.92 2.41 -50.41
CA ALA A 216 -30.56 2.20 -51.81
C ALA A 216 -29.90 0.83 -52.09
N SER A 217 -29.34 0.16 -51.08
CA SER A 217 -28.81 -1.21 -51.18
C SER A 217 -29.74 -2.30 -50.64
N LYS A 218 -30.96 -1.94 -50.19
CA LYS A 218 -32.02 -2.87 -49.80
C LYS A 218 -33.29 -2.60 -50.59
N GLY A 219 -33.46 -3.33 -51.70
CA GLY A 219 -34.71 -3.35 -52.47
C GLY A 219 -35.86 -4.00 -51.68
N LEU A 220 -36.49 -3.22 -50.80
CA LEU A 220 -37.72 -3.54 -50.07
C LEU A 220 -38.78 -2.50 -50.44
N ASP A 221 -39.94 -2.95 -50.93
CA ASP A 221 -41.02 -2.04 -51.32
C ASP A 221 -41.59 -1.34 -50.08
N PRO A 222 -41.66 0.01 -50.02
CA PRO A 222 -42.23 0.72 -48.88
C PRO A 222 -43.65 0.26 -48.50
N LYS A 223 -44.42 -0.31 -49.44
CA LYS A 223 -45.77 -0.84 -49.19
C LYS A 223 -45.78 -2.07 -48.27
N GLU A 224 -44.71 -2.88 -48.22
CA GLU A 224 -44.62 -3.98 -47.26
C GLU A 224 -44.27 -3.50 -45.85
N VAL A 225 -43.45 -2.45 -45.75
CA VAL A 225 -43.10 -1.84 -44.45
C VAL A 225 -44.34 -1.21 -43.81
N GLN A 226 -45.16 -0.51 -44.61
CA GLN A 226 -46.35 0.19 -44.13
C GLN A 226 -47.40 -0.78 -43.55
N ARG A 227 -47.69 -1.90 -44.24
CA ARG A 227 -48.57 -2.97 -43.73
C ARG A 227 -48.07 -3.55 -42.39
N ARG A 228 -46.77 -3.82 -42.26
CA ARG A 228 -46.18 -4.35 -41.01
C ARG A 228 -46.14 -3.34 -39.85
N LEU A 229 -46.40 -2.06 -40.11
CA LEU A 229 -46.60 -1.04 -39.08
C LEU A 229 -48.09 -0.95 -38.70
N GLU A 230 -49.00 -1.03 -39.67
CA GLU A 230 -50.46 -1.07 -39.46
C GLU A 230 -50.89 -2.28 -38.62
N ASP A 231 -50.34 -3.47 -38.90
CA ASP A 231 -50.52 -4.70 -38.10
C ASP A 231 -50.01 -4.55 -36.66
N ARG A 232 -48.96 -3.76 -36.44
CA ARG A 232 -48.31 -3.58 -35.12
C ARG A 232 -48.99 -2.54 -34.24
N ALA A 233 -49.83 -1.67 -34.79
CA ALA A 233 -50.53 -0.63 -34.02
C ALA A 233 -51.70 -1.18 -33.17
N HIS A 234 -52.22 -2.36 -33.50
CA HIS A 234 -53.53 -2.82 -32.98
C HIS A 234 -53.46 -3.67 -31.70
N PHE A 235 -52.29 -4.12 -31.27
CA PHE A 235 -52.12 -4.81 -29.98
C PHE A 235 -50.81 -4.40 -29.29
N ILE A 236 -50.94 -3.62 -28.21
CA ILE A 236 -49.96 -3.59 -27.11
C ILE A 236 -50.67 -4.22 -25.90
N PRO A 237 -50.53 -5.53 -25.66
CA PRO A 237 -51.16 -6.17 -24.51
C PRO A 237 -50.48 -5.66 -23.23
N THR A 238 -51.24 -4.98 -22.37
CA THR A 238 -50.76 -4.55 -21.04
C THR A 238 -50.30 -5.73 -20.17
N VAL A 239 -50.76 -6.95 -20.51
CA VAL A 239 -50.29 -8.23 -19.95
C VAL A 239 -48.82 -8.50 -20.26
N GLU A 240 -48.34 -8.20 -21.48
CA GLU A 240 -46.93 -8.47 -21.86
C GLU A 240 -45.97 -7.49 -21.19
N VAL A 241 -46.36 -6.22 -21.07
CA VAL A 241 -45.58 -5.21 -20.32
C VAL A 241 -45.51 -5.58 -18.84
N ARG A 242 -46.62 -5.98 -18.23
CA ARG A 242 -46.65 -6.47 -16.84
C ARG A 242 -45.85 -7.76 -16.66
N ARG A 243 -45.93 -8.69 -17.63
CA ARG A 243 -45.14 -9.92 -17.63
C ARG A 243 -43.65 -9.60 -17.66
N MET A 244 -43.19 -8.74 -18.56
CA MET A 244 -41.78 -8.29 -18.60
C MET A 244 -41.37 -7.60 -17.29
N GLN A 245 -42.25 -6.79 -16.68
CA GLN A 245 -41.96 -6.19 -15.36
C GLN A 245 -41.81 -7.25 -14.26
N THR A 246 -42.66 -8.28 -14.22
CA THR A 246 -42.51 -9.39 -13.26
C THR A 246 -41.30 -10.28 -13.55
N GLU A 247 -40.99 -10.55 -14.82
CA GLU A 247 -39.80 -11.32 -15.23
C GLU A 247 -38.52 -10.55 -14.87
N MET A 248 -38.47 -9.24 -15.11
CA MET A 248 -37.36 -8.37 -14.69
C MET A 248 -37.22 -8.28 -13.16
N HIS A 249 -38.34 -8.15 -12.43
CA HIS A 249 -38.31 -8.12 -10.97
C HIS A 249 -37.80 -9.46 -10.41
N ASN A 250 -38.24 -10.59 -10.97
CA ASN A 250 -37.77 -11.91 -10.59
C ASN A 250 -36.28 -12.13 -10.94
N THR A 251 -35.77 -11.62 -12.06
CA THR A 251 -34.33 -11.71 -12.37
C THR A 251 -33.49 -10.79 -11.49
N HIS A 252 -33.98 -9.62 -11.10
CA HIS A 252 -33.33 -8.77 -10.09
C HIS A 252 -33.32 -9.42 -8.71
N GLN A 253 -34.44 -10.00 -8.26
CA GLN A 253 -34.53 -10.71 -6.99
C GLN A 253 -33.55 -11.91 -6.97
N ALA A 254 -33.55 -12.74 -8.02
CA ALA A 254 -32.60 -13.84 -8.15
C ALA A 254 -31.12 -13.39 -8.21
N LEU A 255 -30.84 -12.18 -8.73
CA LEU A 255 -29.50 -11.57 -8.66
C LEU A 255 -29.13 -11.15 -7.24
N VAL A 256 -30.06 -10.52 -6.50
CA VAL A 256 -29.87 -10.14 -5.10
C VAL A 256 -29.67 -11.38 -4.23
N ASP A 257 -30.51 -12.40 -4.36
CA ASP A 257 -30.41 -13.66 -3.61
C ASP A 257 -29.08 -14.39 -3.91
N ARG A 258 -28.61 -14.32 -5.17
CA ARG A 258 -27.31 -14.87 -5.59
C ARG A 258 -26.13 -14.05 -5.05
N LEU A 259 -26.26 -12.73 -4.94
CA LEU A 259 -25.26 -11.87 -4.31
C LEU A 259 -25.20 -12.13 -2.80
N LEU A 260 -26.35 -12.18 -2.11
CA LEU A 260 -26.44 -12.47 -0.68
C LEU A 260 -25.88 -13.85 -0.34
N THR A 261 -26.19 -14.88 -1.13
CA THR A 261 -25.60 -16.23 -0.94
C THR A 261 -24.10 -16.26 -1.27
N SER A 262 -23.62 -15.48 -2.26
CA SER A 262 -22.18 -15.34 -2.51
C SER A 262 -21.45 -14.65 -1.34
N LEU A 263 -22.04 -13.61 -0.76
CA LEU A 263 -21.50 -12.92 0.42
C LEU A 263 -21.51 -13.82 1.65
N ALA A 264 -22.58 -14.59 1.88
CA ALA A 264 -22.63 -15.59 2.95
C ALA A 264 -21.57 -16.69 2.78
N SER A 265 -21.30 -17.13 1.55
CA SER A 265 -20.20 -18.07 1.26
C SER A 265 -18.81 -17.44 1.45
N LEU A 266 -18.67 -16.14 1.19
CA LEU A 266 -17.43 -15.39 1.39
C LEU A 266 -17.14 -15.17 2.89
N THR A 267 -18.16 -14.88 3.70
CA THR A 267 -18.01 -14.77 5.16
C THR A 267 -17.70 -16.12 5.81
N ALA A 268 -18.38 -17.20 5.40
CA ALA A 268 -18.04 -18.55 5.87
C ALA A 268 -16.60 -18.94 5.49
N SER A 269 -16.19 -18.68 4.23
CA SER A 269 -14.81 -18.88 3.76
C SER A 269 -13.77 -18.06 4.56
N ASN A 270 -14.13 -16.85 5.01
CA ASN A 270 -13.29 -16.00 5.85
C ASN A 270 -13.20 -16.51 7.31
N GLU A 271 -14.29 -17.04 7.87
CA GLU A 271 -14.28 -17.69 9.19
C GLU A 271 -13.48 -19.01 9.16
N GLU A 272 -13.63 -19.80 8.09
CA GLU A 272 -12.79 -20.98 7.81
C GLU A 272 -11.32 -20.60 7.60
N SER A 273 -11.00 -19.52 6.88
CA SER A 273 -9.60 -19.12 6.67
C SER A 273 -8.95 -18.60 7.95
N GLN A 274 -9.66 -17.83 8.78
CA GLN A 274 -9.16 -17.35 10.07
C GLN A 274 -8.95 -18.49 11.07
N THR A 275 -9.89 -19.42 11.17
CA THR A 275 -9.74 -20.61 12.04
C THR A 275 -8.62 -21.52 11.56
N ASN A 276 -8.49 -21.76 10.25
CA ASN A 276 -7.35 -22.48 9.68
C ASN A 276 -6.02 -21.75 9.92
N PHE A 277 -5.97 -20.41 9.84
CA PHE A 277 -4.77 -19.63 10.14
C PHE A 277 -4.38 -19.72 11.62
N PHE A 278 -5.34 -19.69 12.55
CA PHE A 278 -5.08 -19.93 13.97
C PHE A 278 -4.57 -21.35 14.22
N VAL A 279 -5.16 -22.37 13.61
CA VAL A 279 -4.70 -23.77 13.71
C VAL A 279 -3.28 -23.90 13.13
N ALA A 280 -3.03 -23.36 11.93
CA ALA A 280 -1.72 -23.35 11.30
C ALA A 280 -0.67 -22.66 12.19
N ARG A 281 -0.95 -21.46 12.68
CA ARG A 281 -0.08 -20.71 13.60
C ARG A 281 0.20 -21.50 14.89
N SER A 282 -0.80 -22.16 15.47
CA SER A 282 -0.62 -23.00 16.66
C SER A 282 0.23 -24.24 16.38
N SER A 283 0.08 -24.87 15.21
CA SER A 283 0.85 -26.05 14.82
C SER A 283 2.30 -25.70 14.48
N VAL A 284 2.55 -24.54 13.84
CA VAL A 284 3.89 -24.00 13.58
C VAL A 284 4.58 -23.62 14.89
N LEU A 285 3.89 -22.98 15.83
CA LEU A 285 4.45 -22.69 17.17
C LEU A 285 4.76 -23.98 17.94
N SER A 286 3.87 -24.98 17.90
CA SER A 286 4.13 -26.28 18.54
C SER A 286 5.33 -27.00 17.90
N ALA A 287 5.43 -26.98 16.57
CA ALA A 287 6.57 -27.55 15.85
C ALA A 287 7.88 -26.83 16.19
N ALA A 288 7.87 -25.50 16.25
CA ALA A 288 9.01 -24.71 16.69
C ALA A 288 9.44 -25.09 18.12
N THR A 289 8.50 -25.24 19.07
CA THR A 289 8.85 -25.63 20.44
C THR A 289 9.44 -27.05 20.57
N ASP A 290 9.04 -28.02 19.74
CA ASP A 290 9.71 -29.33 19.72
C ASP A 290 11.06 -29.28 18.97
N VAL A 291 11.21 -28.45 17.93
CA VAL A 291 12.51 -28.19 17.29
C VAL A 291 13.49 -27.56 18.29
N ASP A 292 13.09 -26.52 19.01
CA ASP A 292 13.86 -25.90 20.12
C ASP A 292 14.22 -26.94 21.19
N ALA A 293 13.24 -27.75 21.61
CA ALA A 293 13.48 -28.78 22.61
C ALA A 293 14.42 -29.89 22.10
N ARG A 294 14.43 -30.19 20.80
CA ARG A 294 15.37 -31.12 20.16
C ARG A 294 16.76 -30.51 20.00
N LEU A 295 16.86 -29.22 19.63
CA LEU A 295 18.10 -28.46 19.60
C LEU A 295 18.77 -28.49 20.98
N ARG A 296 18.08 -28.10 22.05
CA ARG A 296 18.62 -28.14 23.42
C ARG A 296 19.04 -29.55 23.89
N ARG A 297 18.37 -30.59 23.38
CA ARG A 297 18.76 -32.00 23.61
C ARG A 297 19.99 -32.42 22.80
N ALA A 298 20.20 -31.86 21.61
CA ALA A 298 21.38 -32.08 20.78
C ALA A 298 22.58 -31.27 21.28
N GLU A 299 22.39 -30.01 21.67
CA GLU A 299 23.37 -29.14 22.33
C GLU A 299 23.92 -29.81 23.59
N ALA A 300 23.05 -30.22 24.53
CA ALA A 300 23.49 -30.93 25.74
C ALA A 300 24.20 -32.26 25.46
N ALA A 301 23.80 -32.98 24.39
CA ALA A 301 24.48 -34.21 23.98
C ALA A 301 25.85 -33.95 23.32
N LEU A 302 26.02 -32.82 22.62
CA LEU A 302 27.31 -32.38 22.10
C LEU A 302 28.24 -31.92 23.24
N ASP A 303 27.72 -31.17 24.21
CA ASP A 303 28.46 -30.79 25.43
C ASP A 303 28.97 -32.03 26.19
N ASP A 304 28.13 -33.07 26.33
CA ASP A 304 28.51 -34.32 27.01
C ASP A 304 29.49 -35.17 26.17
N VAL A 305 29.43 -35.09 24.84
CA VAL A 305 30.44 -35.71 23.95
C VAL A 305 31.77 -34.97 24.01
N ASP A 306 31.80 -33.63 24.08
CA ASP A 306 33.04 -32.86 24.20
C ASP A 306 33.70 -33.05 25.58
N LYS A 307 32.91 -33.17 26.65
CA LYS A 307 33.39 -33.62 27.97
C LYS A 307 34.03 -35.01 27.90
N GLN A 308 33.35 -35.99 27.29
CA GLN A 308 33.92 -37.34 27.13
C GLN A 308 35.17 -37.33 26.24
N TRP A 309 35.23 -36.48 25.23
CA TRP A 309 36.37 -36.34 24.33
C TRP A 309 37.57 -35.65 24.98
N THR A 310 37.35 -34.67 25.84
CA THR A 310 38.39 -34.02 26.65
C THR A 310 38.86 -34.94 27.79
N GLU A 311 37.97 -35.59 28.52
CA GLU A 311 38.35 -36.60 29.53
C GLU A 311 39.15 -37.76 28.91
N TYR A 312 38.75 -38.24 27.72
CA TYR A 312 39.49 -39.27 26.97
C TYR A 312 40.86 -38.77 26.50
N ARG A 313 40.95 -37.54 25.98
CA ARG A 313 42.22 -36.94 25.53
C ARG A 313 43.19 -36.77 26.70
N ASP A 314 42.75 -36.14 27.78
CA ASP A 314 43.55 -35.95 28.99
C ASP A 314 43.97 -37.31 29.58
N GLY A 315 43.12 -38.33 29.47
CA GLY A 315 43.42 -39.71 29.87
C GLY A 315 44.53 -40.33 29.00
N ALA A 316 44.38 -40.28 27.68
CA ALA A 316 45.35 -40.80 26.72
C ALA A 316 46.70 -40.05 26.80
N GLU A 317 46.69 -38.73 27.01
CA GLU A 317 47.92 -37.94 27.22
C GLU A 317 48.64 -38.35 28.51
N ARG A 318 47.91 -38.66 29.60
CA ARG A 318 48.50 -39.22 30.83
C ARG A 318 49.03 -40.63 30.63
N GLU A 319 48.24 -41.55 30.07
CA GLU A 319 48.64 -42.94 29.82
C GLU A 319 49.86 -43.03 28.89
N THR A 320 49.90 -42.22 27.82
CA THR A 320 51.06 -42.17 26.92
C THR A 320 52.29 -41.53 27.57
N HIS A 321 52.14 -40.53 28.44
CA HIS A 321 53.26 -39.96 29.20
C HIS A 321 53.85 -40.97 30.20
N GLU A 322 52.99 -41.65 30.97
CA GLU A 322 53.40 -42.70 31.91
C GLU A 322 54.07 -43.88 31.18
N PHE A 323 53.51 -44.33 30.05
CA PHE A 323 54.12 -45.36 29.20
C PHE A 323 55.48 -44.93 28.64
N LEU A 324 55.60 -43.71 28.10
CA LEU A 324 56.87 -43.18 27.59
C LEU A 324 57.92 -43.09 28.72
N GLN A 325 57.52 -42.66 29.91
CA GLN A 325 58.39 -42.59 31.08
C GLN A 325 58.87 -43.98 31.52
N ALA A 326 57.99 -44.98 31.53
CA ALA A 326 58.34 -46.38 31.79
C ALA A 326 59.34 -46.90 30.75
N VAL A 327 59.03 -46.78 29.46
CA VAL A 327 59.91 -47.22 28.35
C VAL A 327 61.27 -46.52 28.40
N MET A 328 61.33 -45.21 28.69
CA MET A 328 62.59 -44.50 28.87
C MET A 328 63.40 -45.03 30.05
N SER A 329 62.75 -45.41 31.16
CA SER A 329 63.43 -46.01 32.32
C SER A 329 63.97 -47.40 32.02
N GLU A 330 63.18 -48.26 31.36
CA GLU A 330 63.62 -49.59 30.92
C GLU A 330 64.77 -49.50 29.92
N ASN A 331 64.71 -48.58 28.95
CA ASN A 331 65.82 -48.35 28.01
C ASN A 331 67.09 -47.92 28.74
N LYS A 332 66.98 -46.96 29.67
CA LYS A 332 68.10 -46.47 30.47
C LYS A 332 68.75 -47.60 31.29
N ASP A 333 67.97 -48.51 31.85
CA ASP A 333 68.48 -49.64 32.63
C ASP A 333 69.05 -50.76 31.73
N LEU A 334 68.47 -51.00 30.55
CA LEU A 334 69.06 -51.89 29.53
C LEU A 334 70.41 -51.35 29.01
N TRP A 335 70.54 -50.05 28.77
CA TRP A 335 71.81 -49.42 28.39
C TRP A 335 72.87 -49.48 29.49
N GLN A 336 72.47 -49.34 30.76
CA GLN A 336 73.37 -49.58 31.91
C GLN A 336 73.82 -51.05 31.97
N GLN A 337 72.90 -52.01 31.82
CA GLN A 337 73.25 -53.43 31.79
C GLN A 337 74.15 -53.79 30.61
N LEU A 338 73.88 -53.25 29.42
CA LEU A 338 74.71 -53.45 28.23
C LEU A 338 76.13 -52.91 28.43
N THR A 339 76.28 -51.69 28.96
CA THR A 339 77.60 -51.08 29.20
C THR A 339 78.37 -51.77 30.34
N LEU A 340 77.68 -52.25 31.38
CA LEU A 340 78.29 -53.10 32.42
C LEU A 340 78.77 -54.43 31.83
N LEU A 341 77.94 -55.15 31.06
CA LEU A 341 78.32 -56.42 30.41
C LEU A 341 79.46 -56.24 29.40
N GLN A 342 79.49 -55.12 28.66
CA GLN A 342 80.61 -54.76 27.78
C GLN A 342 81.89 -54.50 28.58
N GLY A 343 81.80 -53.82 29.73
CA GLY A 343 82.91 -53.61 30.66
C GLY A 343 83.45 -54.92 31.24
N GLU A 344 82.59 -55.77 31.79
CA GLU A 344 82.94 -57.10 32.32
C GLU A 344 83.60 -57.98 31.24
N HIS A 345 83.02 -58.02 30.03
CA HIS A 345 83.59 -58.75 28.90
C HIS A 345 84.96 -58.19 28.48
N ALA A 346 85.12 -56.86 28.42
CA ALA A 346 86.41 -56.23 28.12
C ALA A 346 87.47 -56.54 29.19
N VAL A 347 87.09 -56.52 30.48
CA VAL A 347 87.98 -56.91 31.59
C VAL A 347 88.39 -58.37 31.44
N LEU A 348 87.45 -59.32 31.31
CA LEU A 348 87.76 -60.74 31.14
C LEU A 348 88.64 -61.03 29.91
N VAL A 349 88.38 -60.36 28.77
CA VAL A 349 89.22 -60.47 27.56
C VAL A 349 90.61 -59.88 27.79
N SER A 350 90.75 -58.81 28.57
CA SER A 350 92.05 -58.23 28.92
C SER A 350 92.83 -59.10 29.91
N GLU A 351 92.16 -59.69 30.92
CA GLU A 351 92.76 -60.67 31.82
C GLU A 351 93.24 -61.91 31.09
N MET A 352 92.46 -62.46 30.16
CA MET A 352 92.88 -63.60 29.34
C MET A 352 94.10 -63.27 28.48
N LYS A 353 94.15 -62.08 27.86
CA LYS A 353 95.34 -61.60 27.14
C LYS A 353 96.55 -61.38 28.05
N LEU A 354 96.34 -60.92 29.28
CA LEU A 354 97.40 -60.69 30.27
C LEU A 354 97.96 -62.03 30.81
N ARG A 355 97.10 -62.99 31.14
CA ARG A 355 97.53 -64.33 31.59
C ARG A 355 98.23 -65.08 30.45
N ALA A 356 97.77 -64.93 29.20
CA ALA A 356 98.44 -65.51 28.04
C ALA A 356 99.84 -64.93 27.76
N THR A 357 100.09 -63.65 28.07
CA THR A 357 101.43 -63.04 27.91
C THR A 357 102.37 -63.25 29.10
N GLN A 358 101.86 -63.65 30.27
CA GLN A 358 102.67 -63.89 31.47
C GLN A 358 103.30 -65.29 31.55
N GLY A 359 103.00 -66.20 30.62
CA GLY A 359 103.76 -67.45 30.42
C GLY A 359 103.65 -68.53 31.50
N GLY A 360 102.82 -68.32 32.54
CA GLY A 360 102.53 -69.35 33.54
C GLY A 360 101.63 -70.46 32.99
N SER A 361 101.94 -71.73 33.30
CA SER A 361 101.14 -72.88 32.89
C SER A 361 99.85 -72.99 33.71
N VAL A 362 98.81 -72.26 33.29
CA VAL A 362 97.44 -72.36 33.84
C VAL A 362 96.92 -73.80 33.63
N PRO A 363 96.33 -74.46 34.65
CA PRO A 363 95.77 -75.80 34.49
C PRO A 363 94.58 -75.79 33.51
N MET A 364 94.45 -76.84 32.69
CA MET A 364 93.46 -76.91 31.60
C MET A 364 92.01 -76.70 32.09
N GLU A 365 91.70 -77.08 33.32
CA GLU A 365 90.37 -76.92 33.93
C GLU A 365 90.00 -75.44 34.17
N GLU A 366 90.96 -74.60 34.59
CA GLU A 366 90.75 -73.15 34.73
C GLU A 366 90.58 -72.46 33.37
N HIS A 367 91.36 -72.87 32.37
CA HIS A 367 91.18 -72.37 30.99
C HIS A 367 89.81 -72.77 30.44
N ALA A 368 89.37 -74.02 30.64
CA ALA A 368 88.05 -74.48 30.22
C ALA A 368 86.91 -73.79 30.98
N TYR A 369 87.13 -73.41 32.25
CA TYR A 369 86.16 -72.62 33.02
C TYR A 369 86.03 -71.20 32.46
N VAL A 370 87.13 -70.45 32.31
CA VAL A 370 87.06 -69.06 31.82
C VAL A 370 86.64 -69.00 30.36
N GLN A 371 87.00 -69.99 29.53
CA GLN A 371 86.52 -70.08 28.16
C GLN A 371 84.97 -70.25 28.12
N ARG A 372 84.39 -71.11 28.94
CA ARG A 372 82.92 -71.22 29.06
C ARG A 372 82.28 -69.95 29.62
N GLN A 373 82.97 -69.24 30.52
CA GLN A 373 82.50 -67.96 31.04
C GLN A 373 82.51 -66.88 29.94
N LEU A 374 83.53 -66.85 29.07
CA LEU A 374 83.54 -66.00 27.88
C LEU A 374 82.45 -66.39 26.88
N GLU A 375 82.30 -67.67 26.55
CA GLU A 375 81.22 -68.17 25.67
C GLU A 375 79.84 -67.71 26.18
N LEU A 376 79.55 -67.94 27.47
CA LEU A 376 78.31 -67.51 28.13
C LEU A 376 78.13 -65.97 28.17
N MET A 377 79.21 -65.20 28.32
CA MET A 377 79.16 -63.74 28.26
C MET A 377 78.97 -63.23 26.83
N THR A 378 79.56 -63.86 25.82
CA THR A 378 79.30 -63.52 24.40
C THR A 378 77.87 -63.86 23.99
N GLU A 379 77.31 -64.97 24.48
CA GLU A 379 75.87 -65.27 24.31
C GLU A 379 74.97 -64.22 24.96
N ARG A 380 75.31 -63.76 26.17
CA ARG A 380 74.54 -62.70 26.85
C ARG A 380 74.64 -61.36 26.13
N LEU A 381 75.83 -60.99 25.69
CA LEU A 381 76.09 -59.75 24.96
C LEU A 381 75.40 -59.77 23.58
N GLY A 382 75.44 -60.90 22.87
CA GLY A 382 74.68 -61.09 21.62
C GLY A 382 73.18 -60.95 21.82
N LYS A 383 72.59 -61.62 22.82
CA LYS A 383 71.15 -61.49 23.15
C LYS A 383 70.77 -60.06 23.57
N ALA A 384 71.66 -59.35 24.25
CA ALA A 384 71.45 -57.94 24.59
C ALA A 384 71.53 -57.02 23.35
N GLN A 385 72.42 -57.32 22.40
CA GLN A 385 72.47 -56.63 21.10
C GLN A 385 71.22 -56.90 20.25
N GLU A 386 70.78 -58.15 20.13
CA GLU A 386 69.54 -58.54 19.45
C GLU A 386 68.31 -57.81 20.05
N LEU A 387 68.25 -57.69 21.38
CA LEU A 387 67.19 -56.92 22.06
C LEU A 387 67.25 -55.42 21.73
N VAL A 388 68.42 -54.78 21.81
CA VAL A 388 68.59 -53.36 21.44
C VAL A 388 68.26 -53.14 19.96
N GLU A 389 68.72 -53.99 19.05
CA GLU A 389 68.39 -53.92 17.63
C GLU A 389 66.87 -54.04 17.42
N SER A 390 66.20 -54.99 18.08
CA SER A 390 64.74 -55.14 18.00
C SER A 390 63.98 -53.89 18.50
N GLN A 391 64.47 -53.24 19.57
CA GLN A 391 63.91 -51.98 20.04
C GLN A 391 64.17 -50.82 19.07
N THR A 392 65.33 -50.75 18.40
CA THR A 392 65.56 -49.71 17.37
C THR A 392 64.69 -49.89 16.12
N VAL A 393 64.32 -51.14 15.78
CA VAL A 393 63.36 -51.41 14.69
C VAL A 393 61.94 -51.03 15.12
N LEU A 394 61.55 -51.34 16.37
CA LEU A 394 60.26 -50.93 16.92
C LEU A 394 60.12 -49.39 17.00
N ALA A 395 61.16 -48.70 17.48
CA ALA A 395 61.19 -47.25 17.56
C ALA A 395 60.98 -46.59 16.19
N ARG A 396 61.68 -47.07 15.15
CA ARG A 396 61.49 -46.58 13.76
C ARG A 396 60.10 -46.86 13.19
N ALA A 397 59.45 -47.94 13.61
CA ALA A 397 58.06 -48.21 13.22
C ALA A 397 57.11 -47.19 13.86
N HIS A 398 57.27 -46.91 15.16
CA HIS A 398 56.47 -45.89 15.85
C HIS A 398 56.79 -44.46 15.39
N GLU A 399 58.03 -44.16 14.99
CA GLU A 399 58.38 -42.89 14.32
C GLU A 399 57.60 -42.74 12.99
N ALA A 400 57.52 -43.80 12.18
CA ALA A 400 56.75 -43.79 10.93
C ALA A 400 55.23 -43.63 11.18
N GLU A 401 54.67 -44.42 12.09
CA GLU A 401 53.26 -44.31 12.51
C GLU A 401 52.92 -42.90 13.03
N MET A 402 53.84 -42.28 13.80
CA MET A 402 53.69 -40.91 14.28
C MET A 402 53.72 -39.89 13.13
N THR A 403 54.59 -40.07 12.11
CA THR A 403 54.57 -39.20 10.93
C THR A 403 53.29 -39.33 10.11
N GLU A 404 52.77 -40.55 9.90
CA GLU A 404 51.48 -40.76 9.21
C GLU A 404 50.31 -40.11 9.98
N LEU A 405 50.29 -40.22 11.31
CA LEU A 405 49.28 -39.56 12.16
C LEU A 405 49.39 -38.03 12.13
N LEU A 406 50.60 -37.47 12.07
CA LEU A 406 50.81 -36.02 11.94
C LEU A 406 50.38 -35.50 10.55
N GLU A 407 50.67 -36.23 9.47
CA GLU A 407 50.18 -35.90 8.12
C GLU A 407 48.65 -35.98 8.04
N ALA A 408 48.05 -37.02 8.63
CA ALA A 408 46.60 -37.18 8.71
C ALA A 408 45.95 -36.03 9.52
N ASN A 409 46.49 -35.69 10.69
CA ASN A 409 46.02 -34.56 11.51
C ASN A 409 46.14 -33.23 10.75
N GLY A 410 47.28 -32.98 10.10
CA GLY A 410 47.47 -31.82 9.23
C GLY A 410 46.54 -31.79 8.01
N SER A 411 46.04 -32.94 7.55
CA SER A 411 45.00 -32.99 6.50
C SER A 411 43.62 -32.63 7.03
N MET A 412 43.26 -33.07 8.24
CA MET A 412 42.00 -32.71 8.90
C MET A 412 41.98 -31.23 9.32
N GLN A 413 43.10 -30.67 9.77
CA GLN A 413 43.21 -29.25 10.11
C GLN A 413 42.89 -28.36 8.90
N ARG A 414 43.44 -28.67 7.72
CA ARG A 414 43.10 -27.93 6.48
C ARG A 414 41.63 -28.08 6.09
N GLN A 415 41.02 -29.24 6.32
CA GLN A 415 39.58 -29.42 6.09
C GLN A 415 38.73 -28.60 7.07
N LEU A 416 39.16 -28.45 8.32
CA LEU A 416 38.52 -27.55 9.28
C LEU A 416 38.67 -26.08 8.85
N GLU A 417 39.88 -25.64 8.49
CA GLU A 417 40.14 -24.29 7.96
C GLU A 417 39.31 -23.98 6.70
N GLU A 418 39.16 -24.93 5.78
CA GLU A 418 38.31 -24.80 4.59
C GLU A 418 36.81 -24.70 4.94
N MET A 419 36.35 -25.43 5.96
CA MET A 419 34.96 -25.38 6.44
C MET A 419 34.66 -24.10 7.24
N GLU A 420 35.61 -23.61 8.05
CA GLU A 420 35.52 -22.32 8.74
C GLU A 420 35.47 -21.15 7.74
N GLN A 421 36.31 -21.19 6.70
CA GLN A 421 36.27 -20.20 5.61
C GLN A 421 34.94 -20.24 4.85
N GLN A 422 34.34 -21.42 4.65
CA GLN A 422 33.00 -21.54 4.08
C GLN A 422 31.94 -20.94 5.02
N CYS A 423 32.00 -21.24 6.33
CA CYS A 423 31.09 -20.67 7.31
C CYS A 423 31.15 -19.13 7.34
N ALA A 424 32.34 -18.54 7.43
CA ALA A 424 32.53 -17.09 7.40
C ALA A 424 32.02 -16.45 6.09
N GLN A 425 32.22 -17.10 4.94
CA GLN A 425 31.62 -16.65 3.68
C GLN A 425 30.10 -16.76 3.67
N HIS A 426 29.51 -17.78 4.32
CA HIS A 426 28.07 -17.94 4.43
C HIS A 426 27.47 -16.89 5.38
N GLU A 427 28.11 -16.60 6.51
CA GLU A 427 27.75 -15.49 7.42
C GLU A 427 27.81 -14.13 6.70
N GLN A 428 28.86 -13.86 5.93
CA GLN A 428 28.96 -12.62 5.15
C GLN A 428 27.83 -12.51 4.11
N LYS A 429 27.48 -13.62 3.42
CA LYS A 429 26.36 -13.68 2.47
C LYS A 429 25.00 -13.53 3.17
N ILE A 430 24.87 -13.99 4.42
CA ILE A 430 23.67 -13.78 5.25
C ILE A 430 23.58 -12.30 5.65
N GLY A 431 24.67 -11.70 6.13
CA GLY A 431 24.74 -10.28 6.48
C GLY A 431 24.40 -9.34 5.32
N GLN A 432 24.87 -9.66 4.11
CA GLN A 432 24.49 -8.95 2.88
C GLN A 432 22.99 -9.07 2.57
N LYS A 433 22.40 -10.27 2.75
CA LYS A 433 20.96 -10.49 2.57
C LYS A 433 20.12 -9.77 3.63
N THR A 434 20.53 -9.76 4.89
CA THR A 434 19.81 -9.03 5.95
C THR A 434 19.88 -7.52 5.73
N ALA A 435 21.02 -6.99 5.27
CA ALA A 435 21.13 -5.58 4.90
C ALA A 435 20.16 -5.23 3.75
N ALA A 436 20.17 -6.02 2.67
CA ALA A 436 19.26 -5.82 1.54
C ALA A 436 17.77 -5.96 1.91
N LEU A 437 17.43 -6.84 2.87
CA LEU A 437 16.08 -6.93 3.43
C LEU A 437 15.72 -5.65 4.22
N THR A 438 16.60 -5.14 5.08
CA THR A 438 16.32 -3.90 5.83
C THR A 438 16.20 -2.66 4.94
N GLU A 439 16.89 -2.65 3.80
CA GLU A 439 16.75 -1.62 2.76
C GLU A 439 15.41 -1.74 2.02
N ALA A 440 14.99 -2.97 1.66
CA ALA A 440 13.68 -3.23 1.08
C ALA A 440 12.52 -2.87 2.04
N ASP A 441 12.64 -3.22 3.33
CA ASP A 441 11.68 -2.86 4.37
C ASP A 441 11.58 -1.33 4.55
N ALA A 442 12.69 -0.60 4.33
CA ALA A 442 12.68 0.86 4.35
C ALA A 442 11.95 1.43 3.13
N ALA A 443 12.28 0.95 1.92
CA ALA A 443 11.61 1.35 0.69
C ALA A 443 10.10 1.03 0.71
N LEU A 444 9.68 -0.08 1.34
CA LEU A 444 8.28 -0.42 1.55
C LEU A 444 7.57 0.55 2.51
N ARG A 445 8.23 0.96 3.60
CA ARG A 445 7.70 1.98 4.53
C ARG A 445 7.57 3.35 3.88
N ASP A 446 8.55 3.75 3.06
CA ASP A 446 8.53 5.01 2.32
C ASP A 446 7.50 4.99 1.17
N ALA A 447 7.21 3.82 0.59
CA ALA A 447 6.12 3.66 -0.36
C ALA A 447 4.74 3.68 0.33
N ALA A 448 4.62 3.11 1.53
CA ALA A 448 3.38 3.13 2.31
C ALA A 448 2.99 4.56 2.73
N SER A 449 3.94 5.37 3.21
CA SER A 449 3.67 6.78 3.56
C SER A 449 3.25 7.61 2.34
N GLN A 450 3.90 7.43 1.18
CA GLN A 450 3.48 8.06 -0.07
C GLN A 450 2.05 7.65 -0.49
N ILE A 451 1.66 6.39 -0.25
CA ILE A 451 0.28 5.93 -0.48
C ILE A 451 -0.70 6.58 0.50
N GLU A 452 -0.34 6.73 1.78
CA GLU A 452 -1.17 7.43 2.77
C GLU A 452 -1.35 8.92 2.43
N GLU A 453 -0.27 9.61 2.02
CA GLU A 453 -0.30 11.00 1.54
C GLU A 453 -1.21 11.16 0.32
N LEU A 454 -1.05 10.31 -0.70
CA LEU A 454 -1.90 10.31 -1.90
C LEU A 454 -3.37 10.01 -1.57
N GLN A 455 -3.64 9.10 -0.63
CA GLN A 455 -5.01 8.89 -0.14
C GLN A 455 -5.54 10.09 0.65
N GLY A 456 -4.69 10.83 1.37
CA GLY A 456 -5.03 12.10 2.04
C GLY A 456 -5.49 13.13 1.02
N VAL A 457 -4.65 13.42 0.02
CA VAL A 457 -4.98 14.34 -1.09
C VAL A 457 -6.25 13.91 -1.82
N LEU A 458 -6.43 12.61 -2.09
CA LEU A 458 -7.66 12.09 -2.73
C LEU A 458 -8.92 12.23 -1.85
N ARG A 459 -8.81 12.29 -0.52
CA ARG A 459 -9.94 12.60 0.37
C ARG A 459 -10.24 14.10 0.36
N GLU A 460 -9.23 14.96 0.38
CA GLU A 460 -9.41 16.41 0.26
C GLU A 460 -10.03 16.81 -1.09
N GLU A 461 -9.55 16.26 -2.20
CA GLU A 461 -10.11 16.51 -3.53
C GLU A 461 -11.55 16.04 -3.67
N ARG A 462 -11.92 14.92 -3.03
CA ARG A 462 -13.33 14.50 -2.94
C ARG A 462 -14.17 15.49 -2.15
N GLN A 463 -13.68 15.98 -1.00
CA GLN A 463 -14.40 16.98 -0.20
C GLN A 463 -14.54 18.32 -0.95
N ARG A 464 -13.51 18.74 -1.70
CA ARG A 464 -13.56 19.91 -2.59
C ARG A 464 -14.60 19.73 -3.70
N ALA A 465 -14.61 18.58 -4.37
CA ALA A 465 -15.60 18.25 -5.40
C ALA A 465 -17.03 18.14 -4.83
N GLU A 466 -17.20 17.56 -3.65
CA GLU A 466 -18.49 17.46 -2.95
C GLU A 466 -19.02 18.84 -2.55
N ALA A 467 -18.15 19.76 -2.11
CA ALA A 467 -18.51 21.16 -1.84
C ALA A 467 -18.95 21.89 -3.11
N VAL A 468 -18.17 21.81 -4.21
CA VAL A 468 -18.56 22.41 -5.50
C VAL A 468 -19.86 21.81 -6.04
N VAL A 469 -20.10 20.51 -5.85
CA VAL A 469 -21.38 19.86 -6.21
C VAL A 469 -22.53 20.33 -5.30
N ALA A 470 -22.27 20.67 -4.04
CA ALA A 470 -23.28 21.28 -3.16
C ALA A 470 -23.59 22.73 -3.57
N GLU A 471 -22.59 23.52 -3.94
CA GLU A 471 -22.75 24.87 -4.49
C GLU A 471 -23.52 24.85 -5.82
N MET A 472 -23.17 23.97 -6.77
CA MET A 472 -23.93 23.78 -8.00
C MET A 472 -25.39 23.37 -7.75
N LYS A 473 -25.66 22.54 -6.73
CA LYS A 473 -27.03 22.19 -6.33
C LYS A 473 -27.77 23.35 -5.66
N ALA A 474 -27.06 24.27 -5.02
CA ALA A 474 -27.65 25.50 -4.49
C ALA A 474 -27.99 26.48 -5.62
N THR A 475 -27.07 26.75 -6.54
CA THR A 475 -27.32 27.67 -7.68
C THR A 475 -28.34 27.11 -8.67
N GLN A 476 -28.38 25.79 -8.87
CA GLN A 476 -29.45 25.16 -9.66
C GLN A 476 -30.83 25.38 -9.01
N ARG A 477 -30.94 25.29 -7.68
CA ARG A 477 -32.19 25.57 -6.96
C ARG A 477 -32.58 27.03 -7.08
N THR A 478 -31.68 27.98 -6.79
CA THR A 478 -32.02 29.40 -6.87
C THR A 478 -32.41 29.83 -8.29
N MET A 479 -31.73 29.31 -9.33
CA MET A 479 -32.19 29.55 -10.70
C MET A 479 -33.56 28.91 -10.99
N GLN A 480 -33.85 27.73 -10.46
CA GLN A 480 -35.17 27.11 -10.62
C GLN A 480 -36.25 27.90 -9.86
N ASP A 481 -35.99 28.37 -8.64
CA ASP A 481 -36.88 29.24 -7.88
C ASP A 481 -37.14 30.58 -8.60
N GLU A 482 -36.10 31.15 -9.26
CA GLU A 482 -36.22 32.32 -10.15
C GLU A 482 -37.06 32.02 -11.41
N TYR A 483 -36.86 30.86 -12.06
CA TYR A 483 -37.66 30.48 -13.22
C TYR A 483 -39.11 30.24 -12.85
N ASP A 484 -39.38 29.52 -11.76
CA ASP A 484 -40.72 29.27 -11.26
C ASP A 484 -41.39 30.59 -10.79
N ALA A 485 -40.61 31.57 -10.32
CA ALA A 485 -41.11 32.92 -10.02
C ALA A 485 -41.49 33.67 -11.31
N ARG A 486 -40.63 33.69 -12.33
CA ARG A 486 -40.93 34.31 -13.64
C ARG A 486 -42.10 33.63 -14.36
N VAL A 487 -42.27 32.33 -14.19
CA VAL A 487 -43.46 31.61 -14.70
C VAL A 487 -44.71 32.12 -13.99
N ARG A 488 -44.71 32.22 -12.65
CA ARG A 488 -45.84 32.77 -11.89
C ARG A 488 -46.12 34.26 -12.20
N GLU A 489 -45.09 35.06 -12.47
CA GLU A 489 -45.24 36.45 -12.95
C GLU A 489 -45.89 36.50 -14.34
N LEU A 490 -45.44 35.66 -15.28
CA LEU A 490 -46.01 35.58 -16.64
C LEU A 490 -47.43 34.98 -16.65
N GLU A 491 -47.72 34.01 -15.79
CA GLU A 491 -49.07 33.47 -15.58
C GLU A 491 -50.00 34.59 -15.07
N HIS A 492 -49.56 35.41 -14.12
CA HIS A 492 -50.33 36.54 -13.61
C HIS A 492 -50.49 37.67 -14.64
N ASP A 493 -49.45 38.00 -15.40
CA ASP A 493 -49.55 38.97 -16.51
C ASP A 493 -50.52 38.48 -17.59
N CYS A 494 -50.58 37.18 -17.86
CA CYS A 494 -51.58 36.56 -18.74
C CYS A 494 -53.00 36.63 -18.15
N GLU A 495 -53.19 36.31 -16.87
CA GLU A 495 -54.48 36.49 -16.18
C GLU A 495 -54.97 37.94 -16.29
N VAL A 496 -54.10 38.92 -16.01
CA VAL A 496 -54.40 40.35 -16.12
C VAL A 496 -54.68 40.76 -17.58
N ALA A 497 -53.96 40.19 -18.55
CA ALA A 497 -54.23 40.41 -19.97
C ALA A 497 -55.62 39.90 -20.37
N ASP A 498 -56.00 38.69 -19.98
CA ASP A 498 -57.33 38.13 -20.23
C ASP A 498 -58.44 38.91 -19.49
N ASP A 499 -58.18 39.36 -18.26
CA ASP A 499 -59.10 40.20 -17.50
C ASP A 499 -59.28 41.59 -18.14
N THR A 500 -58.25 42.15 -18.78
CA THR A 500 -58.40 43.39 -19.58
C THR A 500 -59.05 43.13 -20.94
N ALA A 501 -58.77 42.00 -21.59
CA ALA A 501 -59.37 41.63 -22.87
C ALA A 501 -60.88 41.39 -22.74
N THR A 502 -61.32 40.68 -21.70
CA THR A 502 -62.75 40.44 -21.41
C THR A 502 -63.48 41.73 -21.03
N ARG A 503 -62.86 42.62 -20.23
CA ARG A 503 -63.41 43.97 -19.96
C ARG A 503 -63.52 44.81 -21.23
N LEU A 504 -62.49 44.81 -22.09
CA LEU A 504 -62.53 45.51 -23.38
C LEU A 504 -63.62 44.94 -24.29
N GLN A 505 -63.76 43.61 -24.37
CA GLN A 505 -64.82 42.94 -25.10
C GLN A 505 -66.21 43.36 -24.58
N HIS A 506 -66.43 43.39 -23.26
CA HIS A 506 -67.69 43.89 -22.67
C HIS A 506 -67.95 45.35 -23.06
N THR A 507 -66.94 46.22 -23.08
CA THR A 507 -67.12 47.61 -23.56
C THR A 507 -67.38 47.71 -25.06
N LEU A 508 -66.88 46.77 -25.87
CA LEU A 508 -67.21 46.67 -27.30
C LEU A 508 -68.63 46.14 -27.53
N GLU A 509 -69.09 45.17 -26.74
CA GLU A 509 -70.47 44.68 -26.74
C GLU A 509 -71.45 45.78 -26.27
N GLU A 510 -71.09 46.56 -25.26
CA GLU A 510 -71.85 47.74 -24.85
C GLU A 510 -71.89 48.84 -25.92
N THR A 511 -70.77 49.14 -26.58
CA THR A 511 -70.71 50.23 -27.58
C THR A 511 -71.34 49.84 -28.90
N THR A 512 -71.21 48.58 -29.33
CA THR A 512 -71.99 48.03 -30.44
C THR A 512 -73.48 48.06 -30.12
N ALA A 513 -73.94 47.60 -28.95
CA ALA A 513 -75.35 47.72 -28.55
C ALA A 513 -75.87 49.17 -28.52
N LYS A 514 -75.03 50.15 -28.12
CA LYS A 514 -75.37 51.58 -28.17
C LYS A 514 -75.47 52.10 -29.61
N LEU A 515 -74.57 51.69 -30.51
CA LEU A 515 -74.65 51.98 -31.95
C LEU A 515 -75.91 51.37 -32.58
N ASP A 516 -76.22 50.13 -32.23
CA ASP A 516 -77.40 49.36 -32.67
C ASP A 516 -78.72 50.08 -32.30
N ILE A 517 -78.76 50.78 -31.16
CA ILE A 517 -79.86 51.66 -30.75
C ILE A 517 -79.88 52.97 -31.57
N VAL A 518 -78.71 53.58 -31.81
CA VAL A 518 -78.59 54.80 -32.64
C VAL A 518 -79.01 54.54 -34.08
N GLU A 519 -78.60 53.42 -34.68
CA GLU A 519 -79.02 53.02 -36.04
C GLU A 519 -80.53 52.80 -36.12
N ARG A 520 -81.14 52.09 -35.17
CA ARG A 520 -82.60 51.93 -35.12
C ARG A 520 -83.32 53.27 -35.02
N ASN A 521 -82.81 54.20 -34.21
CA ASN A 521 -83.36 55.55 -34.09
C ASN A 521 -83.17 56.40 -35.37
N LEU A 522 -82.05 56.27 -36.06
CA LEU A 522 -81.81 56.93 -37.35
C LEU A 522 -82.70 56.33 -38.46
N GLN A 523 -82.88 55.01 -38.49
CA GLN A 523 -83.80 54.35 -39.41
C GLN A 523 -85.27 54.73 -39.14
N ALA A 524 -85.67 54.92 -37.87
CA ALA A 524 -86.99 55.44 -37.52
C ALA A 524 -87.18 56.87 -38.03
N ARG A 525 -86.26 57.79 -37.70
CA ARG A 525 -86.29 59.19 -38.17
C ARG A 525 -86.21 59.32 -39.69
N SER A 526 -85.49 58.43 -40.37
CA SER A 526 -85.42 58.38 -41.83
C SER A 526 -86.78 57.98 -42.44
N LYS A 527 -87.46 56.99 -41.85
CA LYS A 527 -88.83 56.60 -42.24
C LYS A 527 -89.83 57.74 -41.98
N GLU A 528 -89.76 58.38 -40.82
CA GLU A 528 -90.57 59.57 -40.48
C GLU A 528 -90.37 60.68 -41.52
N TYR A 529 -89.11 61.03 -41.82
CA TYR A 529 -88.77 62.05 -42.81
C TYR A 529 -89.26 61.71 -44.22
N GLU A 530 -89.07 60.47 -44.70
CA GLU A 530 -89.59 60.05 -46.00
C GLU A 530 -91.14 60.02 -46.03
N THR A 531 -91.82 59.65 -44.93
CA THR A 531 -93.29 59.79 -44.88
C THR A 531 -93.76 61.24 -44.92
N HIS A 532 -93.08 62.16 -44.21
CA HIS A 532 -93.38 63.58 -44.27
C HIS A 532 -93.09 64.18 -45.66
N LYS A 533 -91.99 63.78 -46.30
CA LYS A 533 -91.60 64.18 -47.66
C LYS A 533 -92.57 63.65 -48.72
N LEU A 534 -93.10 62.43 -48.56
CA LEU A 534 -94.17 61.90 -49.41
C LEU A 534 -95.50 62.63 -49.19
N GLN A 535 -95.83 63.01 -47.95
CA GLN A 535 -97.01 63.82 -47.62
C GLN A 535 -96.92 65.21 -48.28
N THR A 536 -95.84 65.97 -48.07
CA THR A 536 -95.70 67.30 -48.67
C THR A 536 -95.61 67.25 -50.19
N ALA A 537 -94.98 66.23 -50.78
CA ALA A 537 -94.99 66.02 -52.23
C ALA A 537 -96.40 65.74 -52.78
N ALA A 538 -97.21 64.94 -52.07
CA ALA A 538 -98.60 64.68 -52.44
C ALA A 538 -99.49 65.92 -52.29
N GLU A 539 -99.29 66.72 -51.23
CA GLU A 539 -100.00 67.99 -51.01
C GLU A 539 -99.65 69.02 -52.09
N HIS A 540 -98.36 69.16 -52.45
CA HIS A 540 -97.94 70.02 -53.57
C HIS A 540 -98.52 69.54 -54.91
N ALA A 541 -98.46 68.25 -55.22
CA ALA A 541 -99.03 67.70 -56.45
C ALA A 541 -100.56 67.93 -56.53
N ALA A 542 -101.28 67.79 -55.42
CA ALA A 542 -102.72 68.08 -55.33
C ALA A 542 -103.03 69.58 -55.47
N ALA A 543 -102.15 70.46 -54.96
CA ALA A 543 -102.27 71.91 -55.14
C ALA A 543 -102.03 72.32 -56.60
N GLU A 544 -100.98 71.79 -57.25
CA GLU A 544 -100.72 72.04 -58.67
C GLU A 544 -101.84 71.51 -59.57
N ALA A 545 -102.42 70.35 -59.25
CA ALA A 545 -103.54 69.79 -60.01
C ALA A 545 -104.75 70.75 -60.02
N ARG A 546 -105.13 71.29 -58.85
CA ARG A 546 -106.20 72.30 -58.74
C ARG A 546 -105.88 73.56 -59.55
N GLN A 547 -104.65 74.06 -59.49
CA GLN A 547 -104.21 75.21 -60.29
C GLN A 547 -104.26 74.93 -61.80
N ARG A 548 -103.93 73.70 -62.24
CA ARG A 548 -104.04 73.28 -63.64
C ARG A 548 -105.50 73.23 -64.09
N ASP A 549 -106.40 72.68 -63.28
CA ASP A 549 -107.84 72.62 -63.58
C ASP A 549 -108.46 74.03 -63.69
N ASP A 550 -108.13 74.94 -62.77
CA ASP A 550 -108.62 76.31 -62.80
C ASP A 550 -108.09 77.09 -64.02
N LEU A 551 -106.81 76.91 -64.37
CA LEU A 551 -106.23 77.47 -65.60
C LEU A 551 -106.85 76.88 -66.88
N GLN A 552 -107.26 75.61 -66.88
CA GLN A 552 -107.98 75.01 -68.01
C GLN A 552 -109.39 75.58 -68.17
N ARG A 553 -110.12 75.79 -67.06
CA ARG A 553 -111.45 76.45 -67.07
C ARG A 553 -111.36 77.87 -67.65
N VAL A 554 -110.38 78.66 -67.22
CA VAL A 554 -110.15 80.01 -67.76
C VAL A 554 -109.82 79.97 -69.26
N ARG A 555 -109.01 79.02 -69.72
CA ARG A 555 -108.70 78.87 -71.15
C ARG A 555 -109.92 78.51 -72.00
N ALA A 556 -110.77 77.59 -71.53
CA ALA A 556 -111.98 77.19 -72.26
C ALA A 556 -112.90 78.39 -72.54
N VAL A 557 -113.16 79.24 -71.53
CA VAL A 557 -113.99 80.46 -71.70
C VAL A 557 -113.35 81.42 -72.70
N MET A 558 -112.04 81.66 -72.61
CA MET A 558 -111.31 82.51 -73.56
C MET A 558 -111.33 81.96 -74.99
N GLU A 559 -111.30 80.65 -75.17
CA GLU A 559 -111.32 80.01 -76.49
C GLU A 559 -112.72 80.07 -77.15
N GLU A 560 -113.80 79.97 -76.38
CA GLU A 560 -115.18 80.18 -76.86
C GLU A 560 -115.41 81.64 -77.31
N GLU A 561 -114.96 82.63 -76.54
CA GLU A 561 -115.03 84.05 -76.92
C GLU A 561 -114.21 84.35 -78.19
N LEU A 562 -113.01 83.79 -78.31
CA LEU A 562 -112.17 83.94 -79.49
C LEU A 562 -112.77 83.24 -80.73
N ALA A 563 -113.46 82.12 -80.58
CA ALA A 563 -114.15 81.45 -81.68
C ALA A 563 -115.31 82.29 -82.22
N SER A 564 -116.12 82.87 -81.32
CA SER A 564 -117.21 83.79 -81.65
C SER A 564 -116.74 85.00 -82.48
N LEU A 565 -115.64 85.64 -82.05
CA LEU A 565 -115.09 86.82 -82.72
C LEU A 565 -114.46 86.48 -84.09
N ARG A 566 -113.77 85.33 -84.23
CA ARG A 566 -113.17 84.92 -85.50
C ARG A 566 -114.20 84.69 -86.60
N ALA A 567 -115.33 84.03 -86.28
CA ALA A 567 -116.40 83.78 -87.25
C ALA A 567 -116.99 85.06 -87.85
N GLN A 568 -117.10 86.14 -87.07
CA GLN A 568 -117.59 87.44 -87.52
C GLN A 568 -116.57 88.18 -88.40
N VAL A 569 -115.28 88.01 -88.12
CA VAL A 569 -114.17 88.67 -88.82
C VAL A 569 -113.87 88.03 -90.18
N ASP A 570 -113.89 86.69 -90.28
CA ASP A 570 -113.62 85.97 -91.53
C ASP A 570 -114.66 86.22 -92.63
N GLY A 571 -115.89 86.63 -92.26
CA GLY A 571 -116.90 87.07 -93.21
C GLY A 571 -116.53 88.37 -93.94
N ALA A 572 -115.98 89.34 -93.21
CA ALA A 572 -115.62 90.65 -93.75
C ALA A 572 -114.26 90.65 -94.48
N GLN A 573 -113.29 89.86 -94.00
CA GLN A 573 -111.90 89.99 -94.47
C GLN A 573 -111.60 89.38 -95.86
N ARG A 574 -112.47 88.51 -96.41
CA ARG A 574 -112.24 87.94 -97.75
C ARG A 574 -112.38 88.96 -98.88
N ALA A 575 -113.26 89.96 -98.73
CA ALA A 575 -113.52 90.97 -99.76
C ALA A 575 -112.46 92.10 -99.83
N ALA A 576 -111.49 92.14 -98.92
CA ALA A 576 -110.54 93.26 -98.77
C ALA A 576 -109.07 92.87 -99.02
N ARG A 577 -108.75 91.58 -99.14
CA ARG A 577 -107.35 91.07 -99.14
C ARG A 577 -106.69 90.95 -100.52
N GLU A 578 -107.44 91.05 -101.61
CA GLU A 578 -106.90 90.87 -102.98
C GLU A 578 -106.37 92.16 -103.62
N ALA A 579 -106.47 93.31 -102.95
CA ALA A 579 -106.16 94.63 -103.53
C ALA A 579 -105.09 95.46 -102.79
N VAL A 580 -104.50 94.93 -101.71
CA VAL A 580 -103.54 95.67 -100.86
C VAL A 580 -102.24 94.88 -100.65
N ARG A 581 -101.40 94.94 -101.69
CA ARG A 581 -99.95 95.24 -101.69
C ARG A 581 -99.06 94.44 -100.71
N GLU A 582 -98.03 93.72 -101.14
CA GLU A 582 -97.04 94.02 -102.19
C GLU A 582 -96.20 95.29 -101.97
N SER A 583 -96.17 95.88 -100.77
CA SER A 583 -95.34 97.07 -100.49
C SER A 583 -94.67 97.15 -99.12
N GLU A 584 -94.73 96.08 -98.31
CA GLU A 584 -94.04 95.93 -97.03
C GLU A 584 -93.50 94.48 -96.98
N GLU A 585 -92.20 94.17 -97.06
CA GLU A 585 -90.97 94.87 -96.60
C GLU A 585 -90.98 95.19 -95.09
N ALA A 586 -89.98 94.85 -94.28
CA ALA A 586 -88.77 94.03 -94.50
C ALA A 586 -88.20 93.57 -93.13
N ALA A 587 -86.87 93.37 -93.05
CA ALA A 587 -86.06 93.49 -91.81
C ALA A 587 -86.38 92.54 -90.62
N ALA A 588 -86.37 91.21 -90.84
CA ALA A 588 -86.48 90.23 -89.74
C ALA A 588 -85.65 88.93 -89.89
N ARG A 589 -84.71 88.84 -90.85
CA ARG A 589 -83.97 87.59 -91.16
C ARG A 589 -82.50 87.78 -91.58
N GLU A 590 -81.74 88.62 -90.86
CA GLU A 590 -80.28 88.42 -90.82
C GLU A 590 -79.97 87.23 -89.90
N ASN A 591 -79.58 86.10 -90.48
CA ASN A 591 -79.11 84.96 -89.71
C ASN A 591 -78.12 84.10 -90.52
N ALA A 592 -76.95 83.86 -89.93
CA ALA A 592 -76.01 82.76 -90.19
C ALA A 592 -75.79 82.25 -91.64
N ALA A 593 -74.88 82.89 -92.39
CA ALA A 593 -73.92 82.21 -93.28
C ALA A 593 -72.78 83.17 -93.74
N VAL A 594 -71.63 82.59 -94.16
CA VAL A 594 -70.50 83.14 -94.96
C VAL A 594 -69.14 83.38 -94.24
N MET A 595 -69.07 83.76 -92.96
CA MET A 595 -67.77 84.21 -92.37
C MET A 595 -66.81 83.14 -91.83
N GLU A 596 -67.12 81.85 -91.93
CA GLU A 596 -66.34 80.77 -91.27
C GLU A 596 -65.07 80.30 -92.02
N HIS A 597 -64.82 80.74 -93.26
CA HIS A 597 -63.69 80.23 -94.06
C HIS A 597 -62.50 81.23 -94.22
N ARG A 598 -62.47 82.32 -93.46
CA ARG A 598 -61.38 83.33 -93.49
C ARG A 598 -60.64 83.56 -92.17
N THR A 599 -61.09 82.99 -91.07
CA THR A 599 -60.45 83.09 -89.75
C THR A 599 -59.29 82.10 -89.60
N ALA A 600 -59.53 80.82 -89.91
CA ALA A 600 -58.61 79.70 -89.68
C ALA A 600 -57.24 79.76 -90.41
N GLN A 601 -57.01 80.76 -91.27
CA GLN A 601 -55.71 80.97 -91.94
C GLN A 601 -54.82 82.00 -91.22
N ASN A 602 -55.36 82.83 -90.32
CA ASN A 602 -54.61 83.84 -89.57
C ASN A 602 -54.03 83.28 -88.26
N ASP A 603 -54.70 82.30 -87.64
CA ASP A 603 -54.29 81.75 -86.34
C ASP A 603 -52.96 80.98 -86.43
N LEU A 604 -52.65 80.43 -87.61
CA LEU A 604 -51.40 79.70 -87.87
C LEU A 604 -50.16 80.59 -88.00
N THR A 605 -50.30 81.87 -88.35
CA THR A 605 -49.17 82.82 -88.35
C THR A 605 -48.97 83.43 -86.95
N HIS A 606 -50.06 83.73 -86.23
CA HIS A 606 -50.01 84.23 -84.85
C HIS A 606 -49.19 83.31 -83.93
N LEU A 607 -49.50 82.01 -83.94
CA LEU A 607 -48.80 81.00 -83.13
C LEU A 607 -47.30 80.85 -83.48
N GLN A 608 -46.89 81.17 -84.70
CA GLN A 608 -45.47 81.13 -85.10
C GLN A 608 -44.68 82.34 -84.58
N GLU A 609 -45.30 83.52 -84.50
CA GLU A 609 -44.69 84.72 -83.92
C GLU A 609 -44.62 84.64 -82.39
N GLU A 610 -45.64 84.07 -81.74
CA GLU A 610 -45.64 83.80 -80.28
C GLU A 610 -44.55 82.81 -79.88
N LEU A 611 -44.36 81.73 -80.65
CA LEU A 611 -43.24 80.80 -80.43
C LEU A 611 -41.86 81.45 -80.62
N GLN A 612 -41.74 82.50 -81.44
CA GLN A 612 -40.50 83.26 -81.57
C GLN A 612 -40.30 84.23 -80.40
N ARG A 613 -41.35 84.94 -79.94
CA ARG A 613 -41.31 85.79 -78.74
C ARG A 613 -40.92 85.01 -77.49
N LEU A 614 -41.55 83.86 -77.25
CA LEU A 614 -41.24 82.99 -76.11
C LEU A 614 -39.78 82.48 -76.17
N ARG A 615 -39.26 82.17 -77.36
CA ARG A 615 -37.84 81.80 -77.55
C ARG A 615 -36.85 82.96 -77.33
N GLY A 616 -37.29 84.22 -77.48
CA GLY A 616 -36.52 85.40 -77.08
C GLY A 616 -36.45 85.52 -75.56
N GLN A 617 -37.61 85.59 -74.91
CA GLN A 617 -37.74 85.70 -73.45
C GLN A 617 -37.02 84.57 -72.71
N HIS A 618 -37.06 83.34 -73.24
CA HIS A 618 -36.39 82.20 -72.63
C HIS A 618 -34.85 82.29 -72.72
N LYS A 619 -34.28 83.01 -73.70
CA LYS A 619 -32.84 83.31 -73.77
C LYS A 619 -32.45 84.41 -72.80
N GLU A 620 -33.24 85.48 -72.72
CA GLU A 620 -33.01 86.58 -71.77
C GLU A 620 -33.04 86.07 -70.32
N ALA A 621 -33.98 85.18 -69.99
CA ALA A 621 -34.05 84.51 -68.69
C ALA A 621 -32.84 83.57 -68.42
N VAL A 622 -32.28 82.94 -69.46
CA VAL A 622 -31.05 82.13 -69.34
C VAL A 622 -29.82 83.02 -69.12
N GLU A 623 -29.70 84.14 -69.83
CA GLU A 623 -28.61 85.09 -69.60
C GLU A 623 -28.68 85.75 -68.21
N GLN A 624 -29.88 86.12 -67.74
CA GLN A 624 -30.08 86.61 -66.38
C GLN A 624 -29.69 85.56 -65.34
N ARG A 625 -30.05 84.29 -65.57
CA ARG A 625 -29.65 83.16 -64.71
C ARG A 625 -28.14 82.90 -64.73
N GLN A 626 -27.48 83.07 -65.88
CA GLN A 626 -26.02 82.97 -65.99
C GLN A 626 -25.30 84.12 -65.29
N ARG A 627 -25.81 85.36 -65.38
CA ARG A 627 -25.29 86.51 -64.62
C ARG A 627 -25.45 86.28 -63.11
N ALA A 628 -26.62 85.84 -62.66
CA ALA A 628 -26.85 85.48 -61.26
C ALA A 628 -25.99 84.29 -60.78
N GLN A 629 -25.68 83.31 -61.64
CA GLN A 629 -24.74 82.24 -61.29
C GLN A 629 -23.30 82.74 -61.19
N ALA A 630 -22.86 83.62 -62.09
CA ALA A 630 -21.55 84.26 -62.00
C ALA A 630 -21.42 85.13 -60.73
N GLU A 631 -22.48 85.85 -60.34
CA GLU A 631 -22.54 86.59 -59.07
C GLU A 631 -22.50 85.66 -57.86
N VAL A 632 -23.24 84.54 -57.86
CA VAL A 632 -23.17 83.52 -56.79
C VAL A 632 -21.79 82.86 -56.70
N GLU A 633 -21.10 82.65 -57.81
CA GLU A 633 -19.74 82.09 -57.82
C GLU A 633 -18.69 83.13 -57.40
N HIS A 634 -18.86 84.40 -57.76
CA HIS A 634 -18.04 85.50 -57.27
C HIS A 634 -18.26 85.78 -55.78
N LEU A 635 -19.48 85.56 -55.26
CA LEU A 635 -19.79 85.59 -53.84
C LEU A 635 -19.19 84.40 -53.09
N ARG A 636 -19.24 83.17 -53.65
CA ARG A 636 -18.53 81.99 -53.09
C ARG A 636 -17.02 82.21 -53.00
N ALA A 637 -16.43 82.90 -53.98
CA ALA A 637 -15.01 83.26 -53.96
C ALA A 637 -14.68 84.37 -52.93
N ALA A 638 -15.63 85.25 -52.63
CA ALA A 638 -15.49 86.29 -51.62
C ALA A 638 -15.75 85.79 -50.18
N SER A 639 -16.64 84.80 -50.00
CA SER A 639 -16.91 84.16 -48.70
C SER A 639 -15.84 83.11 -48.36
N GLY A 640 -14.77 83.53 -47.68
CA GLY A 640 -13.59 82.70 -47.37
C GLY A 640 -13.84 81.44 -46.52
N GLU A 641 -15.05 81.24 -46.01
CA GLU A 641 -15.46 80.14 -45.12
C GLU A 641 -15.41 78.75 -45.79
N GLY A 642 -15.50 78.67 -47.12
CA GLY A 642 -15.34 77.40 -47.85
C GLY A 642 -13.92 76.83 -47.77
N SER A 643 -12.91 77.67 -47.54
CA SER A 643 -11.50 77.25 -47.53
C SER A 643 -11.13 76.41 -46.31
N THR A 644 -11.65 76.77 -45.13
CA THR A 644 -11.38 76.05 -43.87
C THR A 644 -12.03 74.67 -43.89
N LEU A 645 -13.31 74.57 -44.29
CA LEU A 645 -14.02 73.29 -44.37
C LEU A 645 -13.33 72.31 -45.33
N VAL A 646 -12.89 72.79 -46.52
CA VAL A 646 -12.15 71.95 -47.47
C VAL A 646 -10.80 71.51 -46.91
N GLN A 647 -10.07 72.40 -46.23
CA GLN A 647 -8.81 72.02 -45.55
C GLN A 647 -9.02 71.04 -44.40
N GLU A 648 -10.11 71.14 -43.65
CA GLU A 648 -10.46 70.20 -42.58
C GLU A 648 -10.87 68.83 -43.13
N LEU A 649 -11.63 68.79 -44.22
CA LEU A 649 -11.93 67.55 -44.94
C LEU A 649 -10.65 66.92 -45.53
N GLN A 650 -9.76 67.72 -46.12
CA GLN A 650 -8.45 67.26 -46.60
C GLN A 650 -7.59 66.68 -45.45
N ARG A 651 -7.61 67.32 -44.28
CA ARG A 651 -6.94 66.82 -43.06
C ARG A 651 -7.57 65.52 -42.55
N ARG A 652 -8.89 65.39 -42.56
CA ARG A 652 -9.59 64.15 -42.16
C ARG A 652 -9.30 63.00 -43.13
N CYS A 653 -9.33 63.22 -44.45
CA CYS A 653 -8.94 62.21 -45.43
C CYS A 653 -7.47 61.76 -45.24
N SER A 654 -6.54 62.71 -45.07
CA SER A 654 -5.12 62.38 -44.83
C SER A 654 -4.81 61.81 -43.44
N ALA A 655 -5.74 61.90 -42.48
CA ALA A 655 -5.70 61.13 -41.24
C ALA A 655 -6.20 59.69 -41.47
N LEU A 656 -7.36 59.53 -42.11
CA LEU A 656 -7.93 58.22 -42.45
C LEU A 656 -7.00 57.38 -43.35
N ASP A 657 -6.28 58.00 -44.29
CA ASP A 657 -5.28 57.31 -45.11
C ASP A 657 -4.04 56.87 -44.31
N LYS A 658 -3.67 57.58 -43.23
CA LYS A 658 -2.62 57.13 -42.30
C LYS A 658 -3.11 55.99 -41.41
N GLU A 659 -4.28 56.13 -40.79
CA GLU A 659 -4.91 55.07 -40.00
C GLU A 659 -5.07 53.79 -40.84
N LYS A 660 -5.47 53.91 -42.10
CA LYS A 660 -5.54 52.81 -43.07
C LYS A 660 -4.17 52.20 -43.39
N ALA A 661 -3.11 53.02 -43.51
CA ALA A 661 -1.76 52.52 -43.71
C ALA A 661 -1.23 51.79 -42.46
N GLU A 662 -1.47 52.34 -41.26
CA GLU A 662 -1.09 51.76 -39.97
C GLU A 662 -1.86 50.45 -39.68
N LEU A 663 -3.17 50.40 -39.99
CA LEU A 663 -3.94 49.16 -39.96
C LEU A 663 -3.45 48.13 -40.99
N SER A 664 -2.94 48.56 -42.15
CA SER A 664 -2.37 47.63 -43.14
C SER A 664 -1.04 47.03 -42.69
N THR A 665 -0.20 47.77 -41.96
CA THR A 665 1.07 47.26 -41.41
C THR A 665 0.86 46.45 -40.13
N ALA A 666 -0.14 46.78 -39.31
CA ALA A 666 -0.63 45.92 -38.24
C ALA A 666 -1.13 44.58 -38.79
N LEU A 667 -1.91 44.59 -39.87
CA LEU A 667 -2.43 43.37 -40.49
C LEU A 667 -1.34 42.49 -41.11
N THR A 668 -0.30 43.06 -41.73
CA THR A 668 0.82 42.24 -42.27
C THR A 668 1.74 41.71 -41.17
N SER A 669 1.97 42.47 -40.10
CA SER A 669 2.78 42.00 -38.97
C SER A 669 2.08 40.91 -38.15
N GLU A 670 0.77 41.00 -37.88
CA GLU A 670 0.04 39.88 -37.25
C GLU A 670 -0.08 38.65 -38.17
N LYS A 671 -0.19 38.80 -39.50
CA LYS A 671 -0.12 37.66 -40.43
C LYS A 671 1.23 36.94 -40.33
N ALA A 672 2.34 37.68 -40.40
CA ALA A 672 3.68 37.10 -40.23
C ALA A 672 3.84 36.43 -38.84
N ARG A 673 3.24 36.99 -37.79
CA ARG A 673 3.22 36.39 -36.45
C ARG A 673 2.38 35.11 -36.37
N GLN A 674 1.26 35.05 -37.09
CA GLN A 674 0.43 33.84 -37.19
C GLN A 674 1.14 32.73 -37.99
N GLU A 675 1.85 33.08 -39.07
CA GLU A 675 2.69 32.14 -39.84
C GLU A 675 3.86 31.59 -38.99
N GLN A 676 4.50 32.44 -38.20
CA GLN A 676 5.54 32.02 -37.23
C GLN A 676 4.99 31.11 -36.12
N ARG A 677 3.81 31.43 -35.58
CA ARG A 677 3.11 30.56 -34.60
C ARG A 677 2.74 29.21 -35.19
N TYR A 678 2.18 29.19 -36.41
CA TYR A 678 1.79 27.96 -37.11
C TYR A 678 3.00 27.07 -37.40
N THR A 679 4.10 27.64 -37.90
CA THR A 679 5.32 26.87 -38.20
C THR A 679 6.01 26.33 -36.94
N ALA A 680 6.02 27.08 -35.83
CA ALA A 680 6.48 26.57 -34.54
C ALA A 680 5.60 25.41 -34.02
N LEU A 681 4.28 25.63 -33.94
CA LEU A 681 3.32 24.63 -33.44
C LEU A 681 3.33 23.35 -34.30
N HIS A 682 3.50 23.47 -35.61
CA HIS A 682 3.65 22.31 -36.49
C HIS A 682 4.97 21.56 -36.24
N ALA A 683 6.08 22.27 -35.99
CA ALA A 683 7.34 21.64 -35.61
C ALA A 683 7.21 20.87 -34.28
N ASP A 684 6.64 21.50 -33.24
CA ASP A 684 6.39 20.91 -31.93
C ASP A 684 5.46 19.69 -32.02
N TRP A 685 4.41 19.76 -32.85
CA TRP A 685 3.54 18.62 -33.14
C TRP A 685 4.33 17.45 -33.75
N THR A 686 5.14 17.67 -34.79
CA THR A 686 5.98 16.59 -35.36
C THR A 686 7.08 16.11 -34.42
N ALA A 687 7.44 16.86 -33.38
CA ALA A 687 8.34 16.39 -32.32
C ALA A 687 7.58 15.50 -31.33
N SER A 688 6.35 15.87 -30.95
CA SER A 688 5.50 15.06 -30.08
C SER A 688 5.09 13.73 -30.72
N GLU A 689 4.81 13.68 -32.03
CA GLU A 689 4.55 12.42 -32.74
C GLU A 689 5.77 11.48 -32.71
N LYS A 690 6.99 12.02 -32.86
CA LYS A 690 8.23 11.23 -32.77
C LYS A 690 8.47 10.70 -31.35
N ALA A 691 8.17 11.50 -30.33
CA ALA A 691 8.22 11.05 -28.94
C ALA A 691 7.18 9.94 -28.66
N LEU A 692 5.94 10.10 -29.14
CA LEU A 692 4.90 9.07 -29.03
C LEU A 692 5.26 7.77 -29.77
N ALA A 693 5.98 7.86 -30.90
CA ALA A 693 6.48 6.71 -31.62
C ALA A 693 7.59 5.98 -30.84
N LEU A 694 8.55 6.70 -30.24
CA LEU A 694 9.57 6.11 -29.37
C LEU A 694 8.95 5.40 -28.17
N VAL A 695 8.00 6.05 -27.47
CA VAL A 695 7.26 5.44 -26.36
C VAL A 695 6.47 4.20 -26.82
N HIS A 696 5.99 4.14 -28.07
CA HIS A 696 5.36 2.92 -28.60
C HIS A 696 6.35 1.76 -28.81
N GLU A 697 7.61 2.02 -29.20
CA GLU A 697 8.65 0.98 -29.27
C GLU A 697 9.14 0.56 -27.89
N GLU A 698 9.23 1.48 -26.92
CA GLU A 698 9.48 1.15 -25.51
C GLU A 698 8.36 0.27 -24.95
N VAL A 699 7.09 0.62 -25.18
CA VAL A 699 5.94 -0.21 -24.77
C VAL A 699 5.94 -1.58 -25.48
N LYS A 700 6.39 -1.69 -26.73
CA LYS A 700 6.56 -2.99 -27.41
C LYS A 700 7.67 -3.83 -26.79
N THR A 701 8.84 -3.26 -26.54
CA THR A 701 10.00 -3.97 -25.96
C THR A 701 9.78 -4.36 -24.50
N LEU A 702 9.06 -3.54 -23.72
CA LEU A 702 8.57 -3.92 -22.39
C LEU A 702 7.58 -5.08 -22.47
N ARG A 703 6.65 -5.09 -23.45
CA ARG A 703 5.72 -6.23 -23.64
C ARG A 703 6.45 -7.52 -24.02
N THR A 704 7.43 -7.49 -24.93
CA THR A 704 8.20 -8.71 -25.27
C THR A 704 8.96 -9.21 -24.05
N ARG A 705 9.65 -8.32 -23.32
CA ARG A 705 10.37 -8.66 -22.07
C ARG A 705 9.43 -9.22 -20.99
N CYS A 706 8.20 -8.72 -20.86
CA CYS A 706 7.20 -9.32 -19.98
C CYS A 706 6.86 -10.75 -20.41
N THR A 707 6.59 -11.01 -21.69
CA THR A 707 6.31 -12.38 -22.17
C THR A 707 7.51 -13.33 -22.08
N GLU A 708 8.74 -12.80 -22.06
CA GLU A 708 9.96 -13.57 -21.83
C GLU A 708 10.12 -13.93 -20.35
N LEU A 709 9.85 -12.99 -19.43
CA LEU A 709 9.81 -13.25 -17.98
C LEU A 709 8.67 -14.20 -17.60
N GLU A 710 7.49 -14.08 -18.21
CA GLU A 710 6.38 -15.04 -18.04
C GLU A 710 6.80 -16.45 -18.50
N LYS A 711 7.48 -16.59 -19.64
CA LYS A 711 8.02 -17.89 -20.11
C LYS A 711 9.11 -18.44 -19.19
N ALA A 712 10.00 -17.58 -18.69
CA ALA A 712 11.06 -17.98 -17.77
C ALA A 712 10.47 -18.51 -16.45
N ARG A 713 9.49 -17.79 -15.88
CA ARG A 713 8.74 -18.24 -14.70
C ARG A 713 8.03 -19.57 -14.94
N ILE A 714 7.33 -19.73 -16.07
CA ILE A 714 6.68 -21.01 -16.43
C ILE A 714 7.70 -22.16 -16.59
N ALA A 715 8.96 -21.88 -16.95
CA ALA A 715 10.02 -22.88 -16.98
C ALA A 715 10.55 -23.22 -15.57
N GLU A 716 10.67 -22.22 -14.68
CA GLU A 716 11.05 -22.40 -13.27
C GLU A 716 9.96 -23.14 -12.47
N ASP A 717 8.68 -22.81 -12.70
CA ASP A 717 7.51 -23.51 -12.14
C ASP A 717 7.48 -24.99 -12.57
N ARG A 718 7.97 -25.32 -13.78
CA ARG A 718 8.16 -26.72 -14.23
C ARG A 718 9.37 -27.37 -13.58
N GLN A 719 10.52 -26.69 -13.54
CA GLN A 719 11.73 -27.23 -12.93
C GLN A 719 11.56 -27.51 -11.43
N THR A 720 10.76 -26.70 -10.73
CA THR A 720 10.37 -26.95 -9.33
C THR A 720 9.41 -28.14 -9.22
N GLN A 721 8.40 -28.27 -10.08
CA GLN A 721 7.53 -29.45 -10.13
C GLN A 721 8.29 -30.74 -10.45
N ASP A 722 9.25 -30.72 -11.37
CA ASP A 722 10.11 -31.86 -11.70
C ASP A 722 11.02 -32.22 -10.52
N LYS A 723 11.60 -31.21 -9.84
CA LYS A 723 12.37 -31.41 -8.61
C LYS A 723 11.53 -32.01 -7.48
N GLU A 724 10.29 -31.56 -7.30
CA GLU A 724 9.37 -32.17 -6.32
C GLU A 724 9.00 -33.61 -6.68
N GLN A 725 8.75 -33.91 -7.95
CA GLN A 725 8.51 -35.28 -8.41
C GLN A 725 9.72 -36.17 -8.10
N LEU A 726 10.93 -35.74 -8.46
CA LEU A 726 12.17 -36.45 -8.15
C LEU A 726 12.41 -36.61 -6.64
N MET A 727 12.05 -35.63 -5.81
CA MET A 727 12.10 -35.78 -4.34
C MET A 727 11.08 -36.80 -3.82
N ARG A 728 9.84 -36.78 -4.32
CA ARG A 728 8.80 -37.78 -3.98
C ARG A 728 9.22 -39.20 -4.38
N GLU A 729 9.81 -39.35 -5.57
CA GLU A 729 10.35 -40.63 -6.04
C GLU A 729 11.58 -41.07 -5.23
N ASN A 730 12.48 -40.15 -4.86
CA ASN A 730 13.64 -40.47 -4.03
C ASN A 730 13.21 -40.96 -2.64
N ILE A 731 12.24 -40.30 -2.00
CA ILE A 731 11.64 -40.74 -0.73
C ILE A 731 11.04 -42.15 -0.89
N ARG A 732 10.23 -42.37 -1.92
CA ARG A 732 9.61 -43.68 -2.21
C ARG A 732 10.65 -44.79 -2.47
N LEU A 733 11.74 -44.50 -3.18
CA LEU A 733 12.85 -45.42 -3.38
C LEU A 733 13.62 -45.69 -2.08
N HIS A 734 13.75 -44.68 -1.22
CA HIS A 734 14.38 -44.83 0.09
C HIS A 734 13.52 -45.67 1.05
N GLU A 735 12.18 -45.51 1.03
CA GLU A 735 11.22 -46.39 1.72
C GLU A 735 11.33 -47.84 1.23
N GLN A 736 11.35 -48.05 -0.10
CA GLN A 736 11.55 -49.39 -0.69
C GLN A 736 12.90 -49.99 -0.29
N TYR A 737 13.98 -49.20 -0.28
CA TYR A 737 15.29 -49.64 0.16
C TYR A 737 15.29 -50.01 1.66
N GLN A 738 14.62 -49.24 2.52
CA GLN A 738 14.45 -49.60 3.94
C GLN A 738 13.60 -50.87 4.14
N LEU A 739 12.59 -51.11 3.30
CA LEU A 739 11.83 -52.38 3.31
C LEU A 739 12.73 -53.55 2.92
N ILE A 740 13.49 -53.44 1.83
CA ILE A 740 14.47 -54.46 1.39
C ILE A 740 15.54 -54.68 2.47
N GLN A 741 15.99 -53.64 3.19
CA GLN A 741 16.92 -53.80 4.31
C GLN A 741 16.29 -54.57 5.49
N LYS A 742 15.02 -54.32 5.82
CA LYS A 742 14.27 -55.04 6.86
C LYS A 742 14.03 -56.50 6.47
N GLU A 743 13.68 -56.77 5.21
CA GLU A 743 13.58 -58.13 4.65
C GLU A 743 14.95 -58.84 4.68
N CYS A 744 16.03 -58.18 4.25
CA CYS A 744 17.38 -58.70 4.35
C CYS A 744 17.82 -58.93 5.81
N ALA A 745 17.33 -58.16 6.78
CA ALA A 745 17.56 -58.41 8.19
C ALA A 745 16.80 -59.67 8.67
N GLY A 746 15.50 -59.75 8.38
CA GLY A 746 14.66 -60.91 8.69
C GLY A 746 15.21 -62.21 8.10
N LEU A 747 15.56 -62.21 6.81
CA LEU A 747 16.20 -63.37 6.14
C LEU A 747 17.55 -63.75 6.78
N ARG A 748 18.33 -62.78 7.28
CA ARG A 748 19.56 -63.07 8.04
C ARG A 748 19.26 -63.66 9.42
N GLU A 749 18.14 -63.32 10.05
CA GLU A 749 17.68 -63.93 11.30
C GLU A 749 17.07 -65.32 11.10
N GLU A 750 16.29 -65.53 10.03
CA GLU A 750 15.83 -66.85 9.61
C GLU A 750 17.01 -67.78 9.29
N VAL A 751 18.03 -67.30 8.58
CA VAL A 751 19.26 -68.08 8.32
C VAL A 751 20.04 -68.36 9.62
N LYS A 752 20.05 -67.45 10.61
CA LYS A 752 20.62 -67.73 11.94
C LYS A 752 19.80 -68.81 12.65
N ALA A 753 18.47 -68.72 12.66
CA ALA A 753 17.58 -69.69 13.28
C ALA A 753 17.65 -71.07 12.61
N LEU A 754 17.78 -71.13 11.28
CA LEU A 754 18.02 -72.36 10.52
C LEU A 754 19.39 -72.96 10.83
N LYS A 755 20.45 -72.15 10.99
CA LYS A 755 21.78 -72.63 11.43
C LYS A 755 21.74 -73.16 12.88
N GLN A 756 21.00 -72.52 13.78
CA GLN A 756 20.80 -73.01 15.14
C GLN A 756 20.00 -74.33 15.16
N ARG A 757 18.94 -74.45 14.35
CA ARG A 757 18.20 -75.71 14.16
C ARG A 757 19.09 -76.81 13.57
N ALA A 758 19.92 -76.49 12.57
CA ALA A 758 20.86 -77.42 11.95
C ALA A 758 21.91 -77.94 12.94
N PHE A 759 22.44 -77.05 13.81
CA PHE A 759 23.33 -77.43 14.91
C PHE A 759 22.60 -78.34 15.92
N GLY A 760 21.35 -78.03 16.27
CA GLY A 760 20.50 -78.89 17.10
C GLY A 760 20.29 -80.28 16.47
N THR A 761 19.98 -80.36 15.17
CA THR A 761 19.83 -81.66 14.48
C THR A 761 21.15 -82.43 14.39
N ALA A 762 22.31 -81.75 14.25
CA ALA A 762 23.61 -82.39 14.29
C ALA A 762 23.96 -82.92 15.69
N GLN A 763 23.57 -82.22 16.76
CA GLN A 763 23.67 -82.73 18.13
C GLN A 763 22.78 -83.96 18.35
N TRP A 764 21.53 -83.93 17.88
CA TRP A 764 20.63 -85.10 17.93
C TRP A 764 21.16 -86.28 17.11
N GLN A 765 21.69 -86.05 15.91
CA GLN A 765 22.35 -87.08 15.11
C GLN A 765 23.54 -87.70 15.85
N LYS A 766 24.42 -86.89 16.45
CA LYS A 766 25.55 -87.39 17.24
C LYS A 766 25.11 -88.20 18.46
N GLN A 767 24.10 -87.75 19.20
CA GLN A 767 23.51 -88.53 20.30
C GLN A 767 22.92 -89.86 19.82
N MET A 768 22.28 -89.87 18.64
CA MET A 768 21.71 -91.08 18.05
C MET A 768 22.81 -92.04 17.54
N GLU A 769 23.91 -91.54 16.97
CA GLU A 769 25.12 -92.33 16.69
C GLU A 769 25.72 -92.94 17.96
N ASP A 770 25.85 -92.17 19.05
CA ASP A 770 26.41 -92.66 20.32
C ASP A 770 25.50 -93.71 20.98
N LEU A 771 24.17 -93.58 20.82
CA LEU A 771 23.22 -94.64 21.17
C LEU A 771 23.35 -95.88 20.27
N GLN A 772 23.59 -95.71 18.97
CA GLN A 772 23.86 -96.83 18.06
C GLN A 772 25.20 -97.52 18.35
N ARG A 773 26.24 -96.79 18.75
CA ARG A 773 27.53 -97.36 19.23
C ARG A 773 27.28 -98.24 20.47
N ARG A 774 26.61 -97.70 21.50
CA ARG A 774 26.23 -98.44 22.71
C ARG A 774 25.32 -99.65 22.45
N LEU A 775 24.45 -99.59 21.44
CA LEU A 775 23.63 -100.73 20.99
C LEU A 775 24.46 -101.81 20.28
N ARG A 776 25.56 -101.48 19.62
CA ARG A 776 26.52 -102.43 19.03
C ARG A 776 27.49 -103.02 20.08
N GLU A 777 27.79 -102.28 21.14
CA GLU A 777 28.62 -102.72 22.29
C GLU A 777 27.84 -103.63 23.27
N LEU A 778 26.51 -103.52 23.32
CA LEU A 778 25.65 -104.28 24.24
C LEU A 778 25.77 -105.82 24.18
N PRO A 779 25.97 -106.48 23.03
CA PRO A 779 26.25 -107.92 22.96
C PRO A 779 27.59 -108.30 23.61
N GLU A 780 28.65 -107.51 23.39
CA GLU A 780 29.98 -107.73 23.95
C GLU A 780 29.97 -107.54 25.48
N LEU A 781 29.30 -106.48 25.95
CA LEU A 781 29.08 -106.25 27.39
C LEU A 781 28.25 -107.37 28.05
N ARG A 782 27.31 -107.98 27.33
CA ARG A 782 26.57 -109.17 27.82
C ARG A 782 27.48 -110.40 27.88
N GLN A 783 28.30 -110.66 26.87
CA GLN A 783 29.28 -111.76 26.91
C GLN A 783 30.30 -111.58 28.05
N ALA A 784 30.79 -110.36 28.28
CA ALA A 784 31.67 -110.04 29.40
C ALA A 784 30.99 -110.21 30.76
N ALA A 785 29.73 -109.78 30.90
CA ALA A 785 28.95 -109.98 32.12
C ALA A 785 28.60 -111.47 32.37
N GLU A 786 28.43 -112.28 31.32
CA GLU A 786 28.30 -113.73 31.45
C GLU A 786 29.62 -114.42 31.78
N ALA A 787 30.75 -113.98 31.21
CA ALA A 787 32.09 -114.47 31.59
C ALA A 787 32.35 -114.21 33.07
N ALA A 788 32.20 -112.97 33.54
CA ALA A 788 32.33 -112.61 34.94
C ALA A 788 31.35 -113.37 35.86
N ARG A 789 30.19 -113.81 35.36
CA ARG A 789 29.28 -114.72 36.10
C ARG A 789 29.77 -116.15 36.17
N ARG A 790 30.43 -116.68 35.12
CA ARG A 790 31.09 -117.99 35.13
C ARG A 790 32.27 -117.96 36.10
N ASP A 791 33.09 -116.92 36.05
CA ASP A 791 34.24 -116.72 36.94
C ASP A 791 33.82 -116.53 38.41
N ALA A 792 32.69 -115.85 38.66
CA ALA A 792 32.10 -115.72 40.00
C ALA A 792 31.42 -117.01 40.50
N LEU A 793 31.17 -118.00 39.63
CA LEU A 793 30.70 -119.33 40.02
C LEU A 793 31.89 -120.27 40.30
N THR A 794 32.93 -120.28 39.46
CA THR A 794 34.15 -121.05 39.76
C THR A 794 34.82 -120.57 41.05
N ALA A 795 34.92 -119.26 41.29
CA ALA A 795 35.42 -118.73 42.56
C ALA A 795 34.53 -119.09 43.77
N LYS A 796 33.23 -119.35 43.58
CA LYS A 796 32.35 -119.91 44.63
C LYS A 796 32.63 -121.39 44.86
N GLU A 797 32.82 -122.17 43.81
CA GLU A 797 33.16 -123.59 43.91
C GLU A 797 34.53 -123.79 44.59
N GLU A 798 35.53 -122.97 44.24
CA GLU A 798 36.85 -122.91 44.91
C GLU A 798 36.72 -122.52 46.39
N THR A 799 35.97 -121.47 46.72
CA THR A 799 35.78 -121.08 48.13
C THR A 799 34.91 -122.06 48.92
N GLU A 800 34.05 -122.85 48.28
CA GLU A 800 33.39 -123.99 48.92
C GLU A 800 34.32 -125.19 49.12
N LEU A 801 35.24 -125.47 48.19
CA LEU A 801 36.29 -126.48 48.37
C LEU A 801 37.21 -126.10 49.54
N LEU A 802 37.70 -124.86 49.60
CA LEU A 802 38.51 -124.36 50.71
C LEU A 802 37.76 -124.40 52.06
N ARG A 803 36.43 -124.18 52.07
CA ARG A 803 35.60 -124.41 53.27
C ARG A 803 35.55 -125.89 53.64
N ARG A 804 35.31 -126.80 52.69
CA ARG A 804 35.30 -128.26 52.92
C ARG A 804 36.64 -128.75 53.46
N GLU A 805 37.76 -128.25 52.95
CA GLU A 805 39.11 -128.56 53.44
C GLU A 805 39.36 -128.02 54.85
N ARG A 806 39.04 -126.74 55.11
CA ARG A 806 39.08 -126.15 56.45
C ARG A 806 38.23 -126.95 57.45
N ASP A 807 37.04 -127.37 57.06
CA ASP A 807 36.10 -128.09 57.94
C ASP A 807 36.53 -129.55 58.16
N GLN A 808 37.25 -130.16 57.21
CA GLN A 808 37.97 -131.42 57.42
C GLN A 808 39.17 -131.24 58.35
N LEU A 809 39.92 -130.15 58.24
CA LEU A 809 41.04 -129.84 59.13
C LEU A 809 40.54 -129.55 60.56
N SER A 810 39.43 -128.83 60.73
CA SER A 810 38.75 -128.67 62.02
C SER A 810 38.40 -130.03 62.59
N LYS A 811 37.68 -130.89 61.86
CA LYS A 811 37.32 -132.23 62.34
C LYS A 811 38.51 -133.11 62.73
N LYS A 812 39.66 -132.98 62.04
CA LYS A 812 40.91 -133.64 62.44
C LYS A 812 41.45 -133.07 63.75
N LEU A 813 41.43 -131.75 63.92
CA LEU A 813 41.90 -131.05 65.11
C LEU A 813 40.98 -131.33 66.32
N ASP A 814 39.67 -131.36 66.12
CA ASP A 814 38.65 -131.77 67.09
C ASP A 814 38.85 -133.24 67.53
N ALA A 815 39.18 -134.15 66.60
CA ALA A 815 39.52 -135.53 66.92
C ALA A 815 40.81 -135.64 67.75
N PHE A 816 41.89 -134.93 67.36
CA PHE A 816 43.13 -134.86 68.16
C PHE A 816 42.87 -134.29 69.58
N LEU A 817 42.00 -133.30 69.72
CA LEU A 817 41.63 -132.74 71.03
C LEU A 817 40.76 -133.70 71.86
N GLU A 818 39.86 -134.47 71.26
CA GLU A 818 39.11 -135.51 71.97
C GLU A 818 40.00 -136.67 72.41
N ASP A 819 40.96 -137.11 71.59
CA ASP A 819 41.89 -138.16 71.98
C ASP A 819 42.88 -137.67 73.06
N ALA A 820 43.31 -136.42 73.03
CA ALA A 820 44.06 -135.80 74.13
C ALA A 820 43.25 -135.77 75.45
N LYS A 821 41.95 -135.44 75.42
CA LYS A 821 41.06 -135.50 76.59
C LYS A 821 40.88 -136.93 77.11
N ARG A 822 40.83 -137.93 76.22
CA ARG A 822 40.74 -139.36 76.57
C ARG A 822 42.04 -139.90 77.18
N GLN A 823 43.18 -139.29 76.83
CA GLN A 823 44.46 -139.64 77.42
C GLN A 823 44.62 -139.04 78.83
N ALA A 824 44.35 -137.74 79.01
CA ALA A 824 44.39 -137.10 80.33
C ALA A 824 43.49 -137.81 81.37
N ARG A 825 42.27 -138.21 80.98
CA ARG A 825 41.34 -138.96 81.85
C ARG A 825 41.81 -140.36 82.25
N ARG A 826 42.84 -140.91 81.62
CA ARG A 826 43.48 -142.18 82.03
C ARG A 826 44.69 -141.94 82.95
N GLU A 827 45.23 -140.74 82.96
CA GLU A 827 46.39 -140.34 83.77
C GLU A 827 45.95 -139.93 85.18
N ASP A 828 44.80 -139.24 85.32
CA ASP A 828 44.17 -138.92 86.63
C ASP A 828 43.88 -140.17 87.49
N ASP A 829 43.29 -141.22 86.89
CA ASP A 829 43.02 -142.49 87.58
C ASP A 829 44.31 -143.25 87.93
N PHE A 830 45.37 -143.10 87.11
CA PHE A 830 46.68 -143.70 87.36
C PHE A 830 47.40 -143.03 88.53
N GLU A 831 47.35 -141.70 88.63
CA GLU A 831 47.96 -140.95 89.73
C GLU A 831 47.36 -141.34 91.09
N ARG A 832 46.08 -141.68 91.15
CA ARG A 832 45.43 -142.10 92.41
C ARG A 832 46.02 -143.41 92.93
N VAL A 833 46.20 -144.41 92.06
CA VAL A 833 46.83 -145.70 92.40
C VAL A 833 48.32 -145.52 92.72
N CYS A 834 49.03 -144.65 91.98
CA CYS A 834 50.44 -144.37 92.23
C CYS A 834 50.72 -143.68 93.57
N ARG A 835 49.79 -142.87 94.09
CA ARG A 835 49.92 -142.24 95.43
C ARG A 835 49.74 -143.24 96.58
N GLU A 836 49.00 -144.32 96.38
CA GLU A 836 48.87 -145.40 97.37
C GLU A 836 50.04 -146.41 97.27
N ALA A 837 50.53 -146.69 96.06
CA ALA A 837 51.72 -147.54 95.86
C ALA A 837 53.04 -146.90 96.34
N SER A 838 53.19 -145.58 96.20
CA SER A 838 54.43 -144.86 96.57
C SER A 838 54.68 -144.79 98.09
N ALA A 839 53.67 -145.02 98.93
CA ALA A 839 53.84 -145.21 100.37
C ALA A 839 54.54 -146.55 100.74
N ALA A 840 54.46 -147.56 99.88
CA ALA A 840 55.07 -148.88 100.12
C ALA A 840 56.52 -148.99 99.60
N ALA A 841 56.89 -148.18 98.61
CA ALA A 841 58.14 -148.32 97.84
C ALA A 841 59.39 -147.61 98.43
N GLN A 842 59.29 -146.96 99.58
CA GLN A 842 60.44 -146.32 100.27
C GLN A 842 61.45 -147.33 100.89
N ARG A 843 61.80 -148.44 100.21
CA ARG A 843 62.61 -149.51 100.83
C ARG A 843 63.75 -150.12 99.99
N ILE A 844 63.78 -149.90 98.67
CA ILE A 844 64.93 -150.12 97.77
C ILE A 844 64.85 -148.94 96.78
N GLY A 845 65.84 -148.05 96.61
CA GLY A 845 67.17 -148.30 96.05
C GLY A 845 67.08 -148.45 94.51
N GLY A 846 67.74 -147.66 93.65
CA GLY A 846 68.65 -146.52 93.85
C GLY A 846 69.69 -146.45 92.71
N GLN A 847 70.23 -145.26 92.46
CA GLN A 847 71.50 -144.99 91.73
C GLN A 847 71.61 -145.12 90.18
N LEU A 848 72.26 -144.08 89.59
CA LEU A 848 73.03 -144.03 88.31
C LEU A 848 72.24 -144.11 86.98
N SER A 849 72.61 -143.44 85.87
CA SER A 849 73.69 -142.47 85.55
C SER A 849 73.31 -141.63 84.30
N SER A 850 73.45 -140.30 84.24
CA SER A 850 74.65 -139.48 83.95
C SER A 850 75.12 -139.34 82.47
N ALA A 851 74.72 -138.26 81.78
CA ALA A 851 75.51 -137.39 80.85
C ALA A 851 74.62 -136.21 80.38
N LYS A 852 74.95 -134.89 80.37
CA LYS A 852 76.18 -134.10 80.04
C LYS A 852 76.35 -133.88 78.52
N GLY A 853 76.31 -132.65 77.95
CA GLY A 853 76.02 -131.31 78.52
C GLY A 853 76.29 -130.15 77.52
N ASN A 854 76.11 -128.89 77.99
CA ASN A 854 76.60 -127.56 77.53
C ASN A 854 77.16 -127.33 76.10
N SER A 855 76.85 -126.17 75.47
CA SER A 855 77.78 -125.00 75.40
C SER A 855 77.33 -123.82 74.49
N ALA A 856 77.71 -122.59 74.87
CA ALA A 856 77.48 -121.25 74.29
C ALA A 856 78.01 -121.01 72.85
N ARG A 857 77.83 -119.86 72.13
CA ARG A 857 78.41 -118.51 72.40
C ARG A 857 78.20 -117.52 71.20
N TYR A 858 78.24 -116.18 71.44
CA TYR A 858 78.60 -115.08 70.48
C TYR A 858 77.70 -114.78 69.24
N HIS A 859 77.74 -113.61 68.56
CA HIS A 859 77.90 -112.18 68.97
C HIS A 859 77.34 -111.19 67.89
N VAL A 860 77.44 -109.88 68.17
CA VAL A 860 76.95 -108.69 67.41
C VAL A 860 77.58 -108.49 66.01
N PHE A 861 76.82 -108.01 64.99
CA PHE A 861 77.11 -106.79 64.17
C PHE A 861 76.07 -106.46 63.06
N ARG A 862 76.38 -105.51 62.15
CA ARG A 862 75.48 -104.66 61.34
C ARG A 862 75.92 -104.57 59.87
N ASN A 863 74.95 -104.52 58.96
CA ASN A 863 75.02 -104.07 57.54
C ASN A 863 75.68 -104.94 56.43
N THR A 864 74.97 -104.93 55.27
CA THR A 864 75.44 -104.93 53.86
C THR A 864 76.30 -106.07 53.27
N ASN A 865 75.88 -106.59 52.11
CA ASN A 865 76.64 -106.42 50.86
C ASN A 865 75.80 -106.63 49.56
N PRO A 866 76.25 -106.14 48.37
CA PRO A 866 75.45 -106.17 47.13
C PRO A 866 76.17 -106.72 45.86
N THR A 867 75.51 -106.59 44.69
CA THR A 867 76.03 -106.48 43.30
C THR A 867 76.70 -107.65 42.54
N GLY A 868 76.19 -107.88 41.33
CA GLY A 868 76.91 -108.05 40.05
C GLY A 868 75.96 -107.62 38.90
N ARG A 869 76.26 -106.78 37.90
CA ARG A 869 77.38 -106.65 36.91
C ARG A 869 77.37 -107.73 35.82
N LEU A 870 77.49 -107.43 34.52
CA LEU A 870 77.44 -106.15 33.73
C LEU A 870 76.26 -106.23 32.71
N SER A 871 76.12 -105.60 31.53
CA SER A 871 76.89 -104.72 30.60
C SER A 871 75.87 -104.12 29.58
N SER A 872 76.10 -103.12 28.70
CA SER A 872 77.13 -102.08 28.47
C SER A 872 76.73 -101.19 27.26
N ALA A 873 77.29 -99.97 27.13
CA ALA A 873 77.34 -99.13 25.90
C ALA A 873 76.01 -98.52 25.35
N LYS A 874 75.98 -97.41 24.59
CA LYS A 874 76.83 -96.17 24.51
C LYS A 874 76.08 -95.10 23.68
N GLU A 875 76.37 -93.80 23.91
CA GLU A 875 76.30 -92.66 22.98
C GLU A 875 75.05 -92.28 22.13
N ARG A 876 74.55 -91.06 22.42
CA ARG A 876 74.39 -89.88 21.51
C ARG A 876 73.58 -89.94 20.19
N ALA A 877 72.54 -89.10 20.20
CA ALA A 877 72.34 -87.91 19.32
C ALA A 877 72.06 -88.06 17.81
N ALA A 878 70.82 -87.73 17.42
CA ALA A 878 70.39 -86.88 16.30
C ALA A 878 68.85 -86.76 16.35
N ALA A 879 68.13 -85.79 15.79
CA ALA A 879 68.28 -84.36 15.49
C ALA A 879 67.16 -84.00 14.48
N ALA A 880 66.72 -82.73 14.47
CA ALA A 880 66.00 -82.04 13.37
C ALA A 880 64.52 -82.41 13.03
N THR A 881 63.68 -81.35 13.05
CA THR A 881 62.59 -80.99 12.10
C THR A 881 61.53 -82.02 11.68
N GLY A 882 60.22 -81.78 11.79
CA GLY A 882 59.48 -80.60 12.27
C GLY A 882 59.00 -79.64 11.16
N ALA A 883 57.72 -79.24 11.21
CA ALA A 883 57.14 -78.16 10.43
C ALA A 883 55.93 -77.56 11.19
N ALA A 884 55.76 -76.24 11.13
CA ALA A 884 54.65 -75.49 11.74
C ALA A 884 54.06 -74.50 10.72
N ARG A 885 53.17 -73.59 11.18
CA ARG A 885 52.41 -72.53 10.46
C ARG A 885 50.98 -72.96 10.04
N ARG A 886 49.97 -72.06 10.02
CA ARG A 886 49.92 -70.62 10.38
C ARG A 886 48.48 -70.18 10.65
N SER A 887 48.26 -69.32 11.65
CA SER A 887 47.51 -68.05 11.54
C SER A 887 47.50 -67.32 12.90
N SER A 888 47.11 -66.05 12.90
CA SER A 888 47.30 -65.13 14.04
C SER A 888 46.21 -64.06 14.11
N SER A 889 45.64 -63.84 15.30
CA SER A 889 45.03 -62.58 15.73
C SER A 889 44.83 -62.59 17.25
N PRO A 890 45.25 -61.56 18.01
CA PRO A 890 44.95 -61.44 19.42
C PRO A 890 43.56 -60.81 19.67
N GLY A 891 43.01 -61.04 20.85
CA GLY A 891 41.80 -60.39 21.37
C GLY A 891 41.61 -60.81 22.84
N PRO A 892 41.63 -59.88 23.81
CA PRO A 892 41.77 -60.25 25.23
C PRO A 892 40.46 -60.74 25.84
N ALA A 893 40.59 -61.64 26.83
CA ALA A 893 39.49 -62.01 27.71
C ALA A 893 39.42 -61.02 28.90
N SER A 894 38.24 -60.49 29.19
CA SER A 894 37.97 -59.88 30.50
C SER A 894 37.66 -60.98 31.52
N LEU A 895 38.43 -61.04 32.60
CA LEU A 895 38.24 -61.99 33.68
C LEU A 895 37.27 -61.44 34.73
N ALA A 896 36.19 -62.18 35.00
CA ALA A 896 35.40 -61.97 36.20
C ALA A 896 36.10 -62.61 37.42
N ALA A 897 36.33 -61.80 38.46
CA ALA A 897 36.68 -62.26 39.80
C ALA A 897 35.95 -61.36 40.83
N ALA A 898 35.66 -61.88 42.02
CA ALA A 898 34.68 -61.28 42.93
C ALA A 898 35.07 -61.42 44.42
N SER A 899 34.19 -60.89 45.30
CA SER A 899 34.30 -60.78 46.78
C SER A 899 35.25 -59.67 47.26
N ALA A 900 35.00 -58.94 48.35
CA ALA A 900 33.96 -59.00 49.40
C ALA A 900 33.67 -57.56 49.96
N ALA A 901 32.82 -57.27 50.96
CA ALA A 901 32.05 -58.11 51.89
C ALA A 901 30.80 -57.41 52.50
N GLN A 902 29.70 -58.17 52.65
CA GLN A 902 28.75 -58.15 53.80
C GLN A 902 27.78 -56.95 54.05
N PRO A 903 26.68 -57.14 54.83
CA PRO A 903 25.38 -56.53 54.51
C PRO A 903 24.67 -55.75 55.64
N THR A 904 23.56 -55.09 55.29
CA THR A 904 22.40 -54.86 56.20
C THR A 904 21.07 -55.14 55.48
N THR A 905 20.00 -55.30 56.25
CA THR A 905 18.72 -55.91 55.83
C THR A 905 17.56 -54.93 55.74
N THR A 906 16.69 -55.06 54.73
CA THR A 906 15.21 -55.13 54.89
C THR A 906 14.48 -55.50 53.59
N THR A 907 13.23 -55.92 53.71
CA THR A 907 12.27 -56.38 52.66
C THR A 907 10.85 -55.92 53.09
N PRO A 908 9.71 -56.22 52.41
CA PRO A 908 9.46 -56.80 51.06
C PRO A 908 8.35 -56.06 50.23
N PHE A 909 7.98 -56.64 49.06
CA PHE A 909 6.68 -56.48 48.35
C PHE A 909 6.32 -55.10 47.74
N ALA A 910 5.51 -54.96 46.67
CA ALA A 910 5.00 -55.83 45.59
C ALA A 910 4.70 -54.90 44.37
N VAL A 911 4.37 -55.31 43.13
CA VAL A 911 3.16 -56.03 42.67
C VAL A 911 3.36 -56.58 41.24
N THR A 912 2.63 -57.64 40.93
CA THR A 912 2.52 -58.45 39.70
C THR A 912 2.45 -57.73 38.34
N SER A 913 3.05 -58.35 37.31
CA SER A 913 2.59 -58.27 35.92
C SER A 913 1.18 -58.86 35.74
N PRO A 914 0.43 -58.54 34.66
CA PRO A 914 0.36 -59.57 33.62
C PRO A 914 0.26 -59.03 32.18
N SER A 915 0.23 -59.98 31.24
CA SER A 915 0.40 -59.83 29.81
C SER A 915 -0.90 -59.75 28.97
N ARG A 916 -0.75 -59.21 27.75
CA ARG A 916 -1.21 -59.78 26.45
C ARG A 916 -2.54 -59.32 25.81
N THR A 917 -2.44 -59.12 24.48
CA THR A 917 -3.43 -59.34 23.40
C THR A 917 -4.68 -58.44 23.26
N THR A 918 -4.62 -57.58 22.23
CA THR A 918 -5.61 -57.38 21.14
C THR A 918 -7.12 -57.31 21.46
N GLN A 919 -7.77 -56.22 21.01
CA GLN A 919 -8.57 -56.25 19.77
C GLN A 919 -8.99 -54.84 19.29
N SER A 920 -9.50 -54.77 18.06
CA SER A 920 -10.06 -53.55 17.44
C SER A 920 -11.58 -53.56 17.54
N THR A 921 -12.19 -52.43 17.92
CA THR A 921 -13.58 -52.10 17.55
C THR A 921 -13.81 -50.59 17.52
N GLN A 922 -14.74 -50.14 16.68
CA GLN A 922 -15.15 -48.74 16.55
C GLN A 922 -16.24 -48.40 17.59
N HIS A 923 -16.33 -47.13 18.04
CA HIS A 923 -17.52 -46.29 17.78
C HIS A 923 -17.49 -44.90 18.46
N ARG A 924 -17.96 -43.90 17.71
CA ARG A 924 -18.77 -42.71 18.07
C ARG A 924 -18.29 -41.73 19.16
N SER A 925 -18.32 -40.45 18.77
CA SER A 925 -18.42 -39.26 19.64
C SER A 925 -19.74 -39.25 20.45
N PRO A 926 -19.81 -38.47 21.55
CA PRO A 926 -20.63 -37.26 21.45
C PRO A 926 -19.95 -35.97 21.94
N VAL A 927 -20.47 -34.84 21.43
CA VAL A 927 -20.16 -33.46 21.84
C VAL A 927 -20.88 -33.10 23.15
N PRO A 928 -20.25 -32.34 24.06
CA PRO A 928 -20.94 -31.48 25.02
C PRO A 928 -20.96 -30.02 24.52
N ALA A 929 -22.15 -29.43 24.39
CA ALA A 929 -22.30 -27.99 24.20
C ALA A 929 -22.46 -27.28 25.56
N LEU A 930 -21.89 -26.08 25.70
CA LEU A 930 -22.21 -25.15 26.79
C LEU A 930 -22.40 -23.72 26.25
N THR A 931 -23.12 -22.91 27.02
CA THR A 931 -23.90 -21.77 26.53
C THR A 931 -23.28 -20.40 26.80
N ASN A 932 -23.68 -19.41 26.00
CA ASN A 932 -23.41 -17.98 26.21
C ASN A 932 -23.74 -17.48 27.63
N THR A 933 -22.89 -16.57 28.12
CA THR A 933 -23.27 -15.47 29.03
C THR A 933 -22.49 -14.22 28.63
N SER A 934 -23.15 -13.05 28.55
CA SER A 934 -22.51 -11.78 28.16
C SER A 934 -22.24 -10.87 29.35
N ALA A 935 -21.12 -10.13 29.31
CA ALA A 935 -20.90 -8.88 30.04
C ALA A 935 -19.81 -8.04 29.34
N HIS A 936 -19.81 -6.71 29.51
CA HIS A 936 -18.88 -5.79 28.86
C HIS A 936 -17.60 -5.53 29.68
N SER A 937 -16.49 -5.27 28.98
CA SER A 937 -15.50 -4.25 29.38
C SER A 937 -14.73 -3.71 28.15
N HIS A 938 -13.99 -2.62 28.30
CA HIS A 938 -13.43 -1.79 27.23
C HIS A 938 -11.91 -2.00 27.01
N ASP A 939 -11.40 -1.37 25.95
CA ASP A 939 -9.99 -0.98 25.66
C ASP A 939 -8.95 -2.02 25.18
N GLY A 940 -8.06 -1.53 24.30
CA GLY A 940 -6.94 -2.23 23.65
C GLY A 940 -7.25 -2.69 22.22
N GLY A 941 -6.44 -2.45 21.18
CA GLY A 941 -5.17 -1.71 21.11
C GLY A 941 -4.10 -2.43 20.26
N GLY A 942 -4.27 -2.48 18.95
CA GLY A 942 -3.33 -3.09 17.98
C GLY A 942 -4.01 -3.22 16.61
N VAL A 943 -3.56 -2.59 15.51
CA VAL A 943 -2.29 -2.69 14.74
C VAL A 943 -2.27 -3.86 13.75
N GLY A 944 -2.12 -3.51 12.46
CA GLY A 944 -1.47 -4.33 11.43
C GLY A 944 -2.23 -5.56 10.90
N ALA A 945 -2.91 -5.41 9.76
CA ALA A 945 -3.37 -6.54 8.94
C ALA A 945 -3.34 -6.15 7.45
N ASP A 946 -2.17 -6.29 6.82
CA ASP A 946 -2.03 -6.10 5.38
C ASP A 946 -2.78 -7.18 4.61
N PHE A 947 -3.53 -6.79 3.58
CA PHE A 947 -4.25 -7.70 2.68
C PHE A 947 -3.73 -7.55 1.24
N ASP A 948 -3.05 -8.58 0.75
CA ASP A 948 -2.66 -8.72 -0.65
C ASP A 948 -3.92 -8.86 -1.54
N VAL A 949 -4.29 -7.77 -2.23
CA VAL A 949 -5.42 -7.78 -3.17
C VAL A 949 -4.96 -8.29 -4.54
N ALA A 950 -5.19 -9.59 -4.78
CA ALA A 950 -4.93 -10.22 -6.08
C ALA A 950 -5.75 -9.55 -7.21
N ALA A 951 -5.08 -8.81 -8.08
CA ALA A 951 -5.71 -8.01 -9.14
C ALA A 951 -6.31 -8.88 -10.27
N VAL A 952 -7.59 -9.23 -10.15
CA VAL A 952 -8.36 -9.88 -11.22
C VAL A 952 -8.53 -8.94 -12.42
N ARG A 953 -7.94 -9.30 -13.57
CA ARG A 953 -8.16 -8.58 -14.84
C ARG A 953 -9.60 -8.77 -15.32
N SER A 954 -10.31 -7.66 -15.54
CA SER A 954 -11.56 -7.62 -16.32
C SER A 954 -11.51 -6.51 -17.38
N SER A 955 -12.30 -6.65 -18.44
CA SER A 955 -12.17 -5.87 -19.68
C SER A 955 -12.93 -4.55 -19.71
N LYS A 956 -12.47 -3.64 -20.58
CA LYS A 956 -13.05 -2.31 -20.81
C LYS A 956 -14.50 -2.33 -21.34
N SER A 957 -15.35 -1.45 -20.83
CA SER A 957 -16.41 -0.78 -21.61
C SER A 957 -16.87 0.53 -20.95
N SER A 958 -17.39 1.46 -21.77
CA SER A 958 -17.68 2.88 -21.41
C SER A 958 -19.08 3.08 -20.78
N PRO A 959 -19.42 4.29 -20.24
CA PRO A 959 -20.49 4.46 -19.25
C PRO A 959 -21.87 4.81 -19.83
N SER A 960 -22.89 4.83 -18.96
CA SER A 960 -24.21 5.46 -19.21
C SER A 960 -24.75 6.16 -17.96
N ARG A 961 -25.77 7.04 -18.13
CA ARG A 961 -26.25 8.01 -17.12
C ARG A 961 -27.22 7.43 -16.08
N PRO A 962 -27.37 8.07 -14.89
CA PRO A 962 -28.37 7.72 -13.89
C PRO A 962 -29.79 8.22 -14.26
N TRP A 963 -30.80 7.64 -13.60
CA TRP A 963 -32.16 8.18 -13.52
C TRP A 963 -32.78 7.84 -12.15
N ARG A 964 -33.34 8.87 -11.50
CA ARG A 964 -33.97 8.87 -10.16
C ARG A 964 -33.01 8.63 -9.00
#